data_AF-A0A5C7F773-F1
#
_entry.id   AF-A0A5C7F773-F1
#
_cell.length_a   1.000
_cell.length_b   1.000
_cell.length_c   1.000
_cell.angle_alpha   90.00
_cell.angle_beta   90.00
_cell.angle_gamma   90.00
#
_symmetry.space_group_name_H-M   'P 1'
#
loop_
_entity.id
_entity.type
_entity.pdbx_description
1 polymer ?
#
loop_
_entity_poly.entity_id
_entity_poly.type
_entity_poly.pdbx_seq_one_letter_code
_entity_poly.pdbx_strand_id
1 'polypeptide(L)'
;MRTQIFSTVLLLLFGYIQSQKTGNDSISRKKTTAVKISEAPKIDGILDEEVWRNVPAASNFVERRPNNGRLQPDSLKTEVKILYDDTGIYFGAMLYDSSPEKIAKELTERDNIENDDIFGVTLNGYNDHQQSLEFLIVPSGVQIDAKITNDFGEDMSWNAVWFSAVKITDKGWVVEMKIPYSELRFPKKDVQEWGINMLRSVQRTSTMYDWNFVDNKKGGYMLYDGVLEGIEHINPPTRLSFLPYISTYVNDFDGKSTSNFNGGMDLKYGINDAFTLDLTLVPDFGQTSFDKSVLNLSPFEVQFQEQRPFFTEGTELFSKGNLFYSRRIGGNPSRYPDLNNDEEIVVNPEKVKLFNAVKVSGRTNKGLGIGFFNGVTEKTNAEIRNVVTGELREEVTEPWANYNVLVLDQRFRGNSSVSLVNTNVTRDGSFRDANVTALLFDIRNKKNTYQYFGGTKGSFVMEDGTKSGIETSGGFNKVSGAHRFGANYFMRTKDYDIGDLGYYDRTNYHSINANYSFRYLQPRGNLNSLSYNLNVSHNRRLDQDMFTQFVIHNSIDMQTKKFFSYGGGLMIWPIGENDIYEPRTAGRYLKIPAMINPWIYITTDNRKKFRLNTYVDYYPYNEKGRYKLIYEFNPSYKFSDKLRFYYNASLNYENNDKGFVGKDDTDIFIGRRNRFTVENGISSQYTFNNKMALNLSFRHYFSEVTYKDFSTLNDDGNVTFTDRFTDNKNGTFNSWNVDLRYSWWFAPGSQLTLLYRNAVGNYLEESKIGFNKNFERLFNEPMVNNISLKLTYYIDYNQAKRWFKKG
;
A
#
# COMPACT_ATOMS: atom_id res chain seq x y z
N MET A 1 -38.12 -24.54 6.88
CA MET A 1 -37.61 -24.43 5.48
C MET A 1 -36.23 -23.77 5.34
N ARG A 2 -35.41 -23.66 6.41
CA ARG A 2 -34.11 -22.95 6.37
C ARG A 2 -32.86 -23.85 6.28
N THR A 3 -33.00 -25.16 6.48
CA THR A 3 -31.86 -26.10 6.52
C THR A 3 -31.63 -26.86 5.20
N GLN A 4 -32.61 -26.91 4.29
CA GLN A 4 -32.49 -27.66 3.04
C GLN A 4 -31.85 -26.85 1.89
N ILE A 5 -31.86 -25.51 1.95
CA ILE A 5 -31.24 -24.66 0.91
C ILE A 5 -29.71 -24.69 1.02
N PHE A 6 -29.17 -24.76 2.25
CA PHE A 6 -27.72 -24.81 2.50
C PHE A 6 -27.07 -26.09 1.96
N SER A 7 -27.72 -27.24 2.13
CA SER A 7 -27.25 -28.52 1.61
C SER A 7 -27.35 -28.61 0.08
N THR A 8 -28.33 -27.93 -0.52
CA THR A 8 -28.55 -27.96 -1.98
C THR A 8 -27.52 -27.09 -2.72
N VAL A 9 -27.08 -25.97 -2.13
CA VAL A 9 -25.98 -25.14 -2.67
C VAL A 9 -24.62 -25.83 -2.53
N LEU A 10 -24.38 -26.56 -1.43
CA LEU A 10 -23.15 -27.34 -1.24
C LEU A 10 -23.04 -28.52 -2.24
N LEU A 11 -24.15 -29.18 -2.57
CA LEU A 11 -24.19 -30.28 -3.54
C LEU A 11 -24.06 -29.80 -5.00
N LEU A 12 -24.57 -28.61 -5.34
CA LEU A 12 -24.37 -28.00 -6.67
C LEU A 12 -22.92 -27.54 -6.91
N LEU A 13 -22.19 -27.15 -5.85
CA LEU A 13 -20.76 -26.85 -5.90
C LEU A 13 -19.89 -28.12 -6.08
N PHE A 14 -20.31 -29.27 -5.54
CA PHE A 14 -19.61 -30.55 -5.75
C PHE A 14 -19.89 -31.18 -7.12
N GLY A 15 -21.10 -31.03 -7.67
CA GLY A 15 -21.49 -31.61 -8.97
C GLY A 15 -20.71 -31.07 -10.18
N TYR A 16 -20.22 -29.83 -10.12
CA TYR A 16 -19.43 -29.23 -11.21
C TYR A 16 -17.94 -29.63 -11.20
N ILE A 17 -17.46 -30.34 -10.17
CA ILE A 17 -16.06 -30.73 -10.04
C ILE A 17 -15.71 -31.97 -10.89
N GLN A 18 -16.70 -32.79 -11.29
CA GLN A 18 -16.47 -34.13 -11.82
C GLN A 18 -16.69 -34.35 -13.33
N SER A 19 -17.05 -33.35 -14.14
CA SER A 19 -17.15 -33.60 -15.60
C SER A 19 -16.81 -32.39 -16.46
N GLN A 20 -15.51 -32.16 -16.68
CA GLN A 20 -15.04 -31.46 -17.88
C GLN A 20 -13.74 -32.12 -18.37
N LYS A 21 -13.82 -32.70 -19.57
CA LYS A 21 -12.72 -33.31 -20.31
C LYS A 21 -11.50 -32.38 -20.40
N THR A 22 -10.33 -32.98 -20.26
CA THR A 22 -8.99 -32.36 -20.30
C THR A 22 -8.65 -31.85 -21.70
N GLY A 23 -8.80 -30.54 -21.91
CA GLY A 23 -8.10 -29.83 -22.99
C GLY A 23 -6.80 -29.25 -22.43
N ASN A 24 -5.66 -29.62 -23.03
CA ASN A 24 -4.32 -29.18 -22.64
C ASN A 24 -4.10 -27.72 -23.11
N ASP A 25 -4.63 -26.76 -22.37
CA ASP A 25 -4.39 -25.33 -22.58
C ASP A 25 -3.14 -24.92 -21.76
N SER A 26 -2.00 -25.52 -22.09
CA SER A 26 -0.72 -25.33 -21.39
C SER A 26 -0.02 -24.05 -21.86
N ILE A 27 0.38 -23.18 -20.92
CA ILE A 27 1.23 -22.02 -21.20
C ILE A 27 2.61 -22.49 -21.66
N SER A 28 3.10 -21.94 -22.78
CA SER A 28 4.45 -22.25 -23.29
C SER A 28 5.51 -21.57 -22.45
N ARG A 29 6.55 -22.31 -22.08
CA ARG A 29 7.65 -21.86 -21.22
C ARG A 29 8.98 -22.08 -21.94
N LYS A 30 9.66 -20.99 -22.30
CA LYS A 30 11.05 -21.07 -22.79
C LYS A 30 11.97 -21.67 -21.71
N LYS A 31 13.05 -22.30 -22.15
CA LYS A 31 14.10 -22.85 -21.28
C LYS A 31 15.42 -22.13 -21.50
N THR A 32 16.18 -21.95 -20.44
CA THR A 32 17.56 -21.46 -20.47
C THR A 32 18.38 -22.16 -19.39
N THR A 33 19.71 -22.09 -19.47
CA THR A 33 20.62 -22.89 -18.65
C THR A 33 21.63 -21.96 -17.98
N ALA A 34 21.80 -22.10 -16.67
CA ALA A 34 22.90 -21.48 -15.93
C ALA A 34 24.16 -22.35 -16.04
N VAL A 35 25.33 -21.73 -16.19
CA VAL A 35 26.62 -22.44 -16.27
C VAL A 35 27.38 -22.29 -14.96
N LYS A 36 27.89 -23.40 -14.42
CA LYS A 36 28.70 -23.39 -13.20
C LYS A 36 30.07 -22.76 -13.45
N ILE A 37 30.53 -21.94 -12.52
CA ILE A 37 31.86 -21.30 -12.55
C ILE A 37 32.65 -21.60 -11.27
N SER A 38 33.97 -21.62 -11.39
CA SER A 38 34.91 -21.76 -10.26
C SER A 38 35.48 -20.43 -9.78
N GLU A 39 35.54 -19.43 -10.66
CA GLU A 39 36.04 -18.09 -10.37
C GLU A 39 34.90 -17.09 -10.57
N ALA A 40 34.58 -16.33 -9.51
CA ALA A 40 33.51 -15.35 -9.55
C ALA A 40 33.92 -14.13 -10.41
N PRO A 41 33.07 -13.67 -11.35
CA PRO A 41 33.33 -12.44 -12.11
C PRO A 41 33.29 -11.23 -11.19
N LYS A 42 33.99 -10.16 -11.58
CA LYS A 42 33.97 -8.92 -10.84
C LYS A 42 32.77 -8.11 -11.30
N ILE A 43 31.87 -7.79 -10.37
CA ILE A 43 30.67 -6.98 -10.68
C ILE A 43 31.08 -5.52 -10.91
N ASP A 44 31.45 -5.18 -12.13
CA ASP A 44 31.86 -3.82 -12.52
C ASP A 44 31.20 -3.28 -13.81
N GLY A 45 30.31 -4.07 -14.40
CA GLY A 45 29.48 -3.69 -15.55
C GLY A 45 30.22 -3.90 -16.85
N ILE A 46 31.21 -4.79 -16.90
CA ILE A 46 32.00 -5.13 -18.07
C ILE A 46 31.95 -6.66 -18.22
N LEU A 47 31.66 -7.15 -19.44
CA LEU A 47 31.56 -8.60 -19.72
C LEU A 47 32.79 -9.09 -20.49
N ASP A 48 34.00 -8.82 -19.98
CA ASP A 48 35.26 -9.13 -20.67
C ASP A 48 35.97 -10.40 -20.16
N GLU A 49 35.62 -10.87 -18.96
CA GLU A 49 36.18 -12.08 -18.37
C GLU A 49 35.84 -13.34 -19.17
N GLU A 50 36.73 -14.33 -19.08
CA GLU A 50 36.61 -15.58 -19.84
C GLU A 50 35.32 -16.35 -19.52
N VAL A 51 34.90 -16.32 -18.24
CA VAL A 51 33.67 -16.97 -17.77
C VAL A 51 32.42 -16.51 -18.51
N TRP A 52 32.40 -15.30 -19.09
CA TRP A 52 31.27 -14.78 -19.85
C TRP A 52 31.27 -15.22 -21.33
N ARG A 53 32.39 -15.67 -21.91
CA ARG A 53 32.51 -15.82 -23.37
C ARG A 53 31.69 -16.96 -23.97
N ASN A 54 31.72 -18.14 -23.36
CA ASN A 54 31.14 -19.37 -23.90
C ASN A 54 29.76 -19.73 -23.29
N VAL A 55 29.10 -18.76 -22.66
CA VAL A 55 27.79 -18.96 -22.01
C VAL A 55 26.66 -18.75 -23.03
N PRO A 56 25.73 -19.70 -23.19
CA PRO A 56 24.54 -19.50 -24.02
C PRO A 56 23.74 -18.28 -23.55
N ALA A 57 23.38 -17.39 -24.49
CA ALA A 57 22.63 -16.19 -24.18
C ALA A 57 21.12 -16.40 -24.39
N ALA A 58 20.32 -16.08 -23.38
CA ALA A 58 18.88 -15.89 -23.51
C ALA A 58 18.60 -14.64 -24.36
N SER A 59 17.84 -14.81 -25.44
CA SER A 59 17.54 -13.77 -26.44
C SER A 59 16.10 -13.90 -26.97
N ASN A 60 15.75 -13.13 -28.00
CA ASN A 60 14.42 -13.13 -28.65
C ASN A 60 13.28 -12.77 -27.69
N PHE A 61 13.44 -11.66 -26.97
CA PHE A 61 12.42 -11.14 -26.07
C PHE A 61 11.17 -10.74 -26.86
N VAL A 62 10.01 -10.80 -26.21
CA VAL A 62 8.71 -10.55 -26.80
C VAL A 62 8.07 -9.36 -26.12
N GLU A 63 7.55 -8.43 -26.92
CA GLU A 63 6.87 -7.22 -26.44
C GLU A 63 5.63 -7.61 -25.64
N ARG A 64 5.55 -7.16 -24.39
CA ARG A 64 4.37 -7.30 -23.54
C ARG A 64 3.42 -6.12 -23.71
N ARG A 65 3.97 -4.91 -23.83
CA ARG A 65 3.22 -3.68 -24.13
C ARG A 65 4.06 -2.69 -24.93
N PRO A 66 3.43 -1.87 -25.80
CA PRO A 66 1.99 -1.84 -26.08
C PRO A 66 1.50 -2.94 -27.04
N ASN A 67 2.33 -3.47 -27.94
CA ASN A 67 1.93 -4.48 -28.95
C ASN A 67 2.24 -5.91 -28.46
N ASN A 68 1.37 -6.47 -27.63
CA ASN A 68 1.58 -7.77 -26.99
C ASN A 68 1.84 -8.89 -28.04
N GLY A 69 2.96 -9.60 -27.92
CA GLY A 69 3.33 -10.73 -28.78
C GLY A 69 4.25 -10.40 -29.96
N ARG A 70 4.60 -9.12 -30.19
CA ARG A 70 5.58 -8.74 -31.22
C ARG A 70 7.01 -9.09 -30.77
N LEU A 71 7.87 -9.57 -31.66
CA LEU A 71 9.29 -9.76 -31.34
C LEU A 71 10.00 -8.41 -31.10
N GLN A 72 10.93 -8.40 -30.13
CA GLN A 72 11.82 -7.27 -29.90
C GLN A 72 12.61 -6.96 -31.19
N PRO A 73 12.67 -5.68 -31.62
CA PRO A 73 13.43 -5.31 -32.81
C PRO A 73 14.95 -5.43 -32.57
N ASP A 74 15.71 -5.73 -33.63
CA ASP A 74 17.16 -5.90 -33.56
C ASP A 74 17.90 -4.66 -33.02
N SER A 75 17.38 -3.46 -33.27
CA SER A 75 17.92 -2.19 -32.75
C SER A 75 17.83 -2.05 -31.22
N LEU A 76 17.04 -2.90 -30.57
CA LEU A 76 16.85 -2.98 -29.12
C LEU A 76 17.12 -4.39 -28.60
N LYS A 77 17.93 -5.18 -29.30
CA LYS A 77 18.21 -6.58 -28.94
C LYS A 77 18.69 -6.70 -27.49
N THR A 78 18.26 -7.76 -26.82
CA THR A 78 18.68 -8.09 -25.45
C THR A 78 19.29 -9.49 -25.42
N GLU A 79 20.46 -9.60 -24.82
CA GLU A 79 21.18 -10.85 -24.60
C GLU A 79 21.53 -10.97 -23.13
N VAL A 80 21.13 -12.08 -22.49
CA VAL A 80 21.41 -12.31 -21.07
C VAL A 80 22.11 -13.65 -20.89
N LYS A 81 23.22 -13.65 -20.18
CA LYS A 81 24.01 -14.82 -19.80
C LYS A 81 23.84 -15.07 -18.31
N ILE A 82 23.77 -16.35 -17.94
CA ILE A 82 23.49 -16.76 -16.56
C ILE A 82 24.60 -17.70 -16.09
N LEU A 83 25.25 -17.34 -14.99
CA LEU A 83 26.29 -18.13 -14.34
C LEU A 83 25.91 -18.42 -12.89
N TYR A 84 26.51 -19.41 -12.26
CA TYR A 84 26.36 -19.64 -10.83
C TYR A 84 27.60 -20.27 -10.19
N ASP A 85 27.79 -19.97 -8.91
CA ASP A 85 28.77 -20.64 -8.04
C ASP A 85 28.08 -21.11 -6.74
N ASP A 86 28.86 -21.55 -5.76
CA ASP A 86 28.30 -22.03 -4.48
C ASP A 86 27.75 -20.89 -3.58
N THR A 87 27.91 -19.63 -3.97
CA THR A 87 27.54 -18.43 -3.20
C THR A 87 26.35 -17.67 -3.77
N GLY A 88 26.10 -17.78 -5.08
CA GLY A 88 25.01 -17.07 -5.73
C GLY A 88 24.92 -17.32 -7.22
N ILE A 89 23.91 -16.66 -7.80
CA ILE A 89 23.64 -16.64 -9.24
C ILE A 89 24.02 -15.27 -9.82
N TYR A 90 24.53 -15.27 -11.05
CA TYR A 90 25.05 -14.10 -11.74
C TYR A 90 24.32 -13.90 -13.06
N PHE A 91 24.04 -12.63 -13.38
CA PHE A 91 23.44 -12.23 -14.64
C PHE A 91 24.33 -11.20 -15.33
N GLY A 92 24.74 -11.50 -16.55
CA GLY A 92 25.44 -10.58 -17.44
C GLY A 92 24.54 -10.26 -18.62
N ALA A 93 24.09 -9.01 -18.74
CA ALA A 93 23.17 -8.61 -19.81
C ALA A 93 23.79 -7.52 -20.70
N MET A 94 23.70 -7.74 -22.01
CA MET A 94 23.97 -6.72 -23.02
C MET A 94 22.64 -6.24 -23.61
N LEU A 95 22.34 -4.97 -23.38
CA LEU A 95 21.09 -4.32 -23.76
C LEU A 95 21.40 -3.37 -24.91
N TYR A 96 21.39 -3.91 -26.14
CA TYR A 96 21.75 -3.16 -27.33
C TYR A 96 20.77 -2.01 -27.55
N ASP A 97 21.31 -0.89 -27.99
CA ASP A 97 20.55 0.32 -28.29
C ASP A 97 21.24 1.07 -29.42
N SER A 98 20.54 1.28 -30.54
CA SER A 98 21.07 2.05 -31.67
C SER A 98 21.20 3.57 -31.39
N SER A 99 20.74 4.05 -30.24
CA SER A 99 20.87 5.44 -29.80
C SER A 99 21.18 5.53 -28.29
N PRO A 100 22.36 5.09 -27.85
CA PRO A 100 22.72 5.05 -26.41
C PRO A 100 22.65 6.41 -25.71
N GLU A 101 22.83 7.51 -26.45
CA GLU A 101 22.72 8.87 -25.94
C GLU A 101 21.29 9.24 -25.49
N LYS A 102 20.28 8.46 -25.90
CA LYS A 102 18.87 8.63 -25.56
C LYS A 102 18.38 7.64 -24.50
N ILE A 103 19.27 6.84 -23.92
CA ILE A 103 18.94 5.95 -22.80
C ILE A 103 18.51 6.82 -21.62
N ALA A 104 17.31 6.54 -21.10
CA ALA A 104 16.76 7.27 -19.97
C ALA A 104 17.39 6.76 -18.67
N LYS A 105 17.95 7.68 -17.87
CA LYS A 105 18.89 7.38 -16.78
C LYS A 105 18.81 8.41 -15.64
N GLU A 106 17.58 8.76 -15.29
CA GLU A 106 17.36 9.54 -14.10
C GLU A 106 17.92 8.85 -12.85
N LEU A 107 18.40 9.66 -11.92
CA LEU A 107 19.09 9.20 -10.73
C LEU A 107 18.19 9.46 -9.53
N THR A 108 17.66 8.37 -9.01
CA THR A 108 16.72 8.31 -7.87
C THR A 108 17.38 7.62 -6.67
N GLU A 109 16.64 7.53 -5.56
CA GLU A 109 17.06 6.71 -4.41
C GLU A 109 16.81 5.25 -4.79
N ARG A 110 17.45 4.33 -4.07
CA ARG A 110 17.10 2.91 -4.15
C ARG A 110 15.58 2.72 -4.08
N ASP A 111 15.07 1.79 -4.87
CA ASP A 111 13.64 1.41 -4.96
C ASP A 111 12.71 2.46 -5.59
N ASN A 112 13.24 3.59 -6.07
CA ASN A 112 12.48 4.60 -6.82
C ASN A 112 12.82 4.54 -8.31
N ILE A 113 11.79 4.63 -9.17
CA ILE A 113 11.91 4.63 -10.64
C ILE A 113 11.23 5.88 -11.19
N GLU A 114 11.88 6.60 -12.08
CA GLU A 114 11.32 7.79 -12.73
C GLU A 114 11.30 7.68 -14.25
N ASN A 115 12.13 8.46 -14.95
CA ASN A 115 12.21 8.43 -16.40
C ASN A 115 13.39 7.57 -16.81
N ASP A 116 13.24 6.26 -16.64
CA ASP A 116 14.35 5.30 -16.72
C ASP A 116 14.04 4.15 -17.65
N ASP A 117 15.03 3.76 -18.45
CA ASP A 117 15.07 2.41 -18.99
C ASP A 117 15.27 1.43 -17.81
N ILE A 118 14.76 0.21 -17.94
CA ILE A 118 14.82 -0.78 -16.85
C ILE A 118 15.25 -2.11 -17.44
N PHE A 119 16.13 -2.82 -16.73
CA PHE A 119 16.35 -4.24 -16.91
C PHE A 119 15.97 -4.95 -15.61
N GLY A 120 15.37 -6.13 -15.72
CA GLY A 120 14.90 -6.87 -14.56
C GLY A 120 14.98 -8.37 -14.70
N VAL A 121 15.11 -9.05 -13.58
CA VAL A 121 15.04 -10.51 -13.46
C VAL A 121 14.03 -10.88 -12.39
N THR A 122 13.08 -11.75 -12.72
CA THR A 122 12.19 -12.40 -11.75
C THR A 122 12.62 -13.84 -11.54
N LEU A 123 12.73 -14.27 -10.27
CA LEU A 123 13.17 -15.61 -9.89
C LEU A 123 12.16 -16.28 -8.95
N ASN A 124 11.78 -17.51 -9.27
CA ASN A 124 11.01 -18.39 -8.40
C ASN A 124 11.77 -19.71 -8.21
N GLY A 125 12.46 -19.84 -7.08
CA GLY A 125 13.27 -21.04 -6.76
C GLY A 125 12.47 -22.33 -6.56
N TYR A 126 11.15 -22.25 -6.36
CA TYR A 126 10.25 -23.41 -6.23
C TYR A 126 9.56 -23.78 -7.55
N ASN A 127 9.56 -22.87 -8.52
CA ASN A 127 8.86 -23.01 -9.79
C ASN A 127 7.36 -23.36 -9.63
N ASP A 128 6.71 -22.80 -8.62
CA ASP A 128 5.34 -23.16 -8.21
C ASP A 128 4.26 -22.15 -8.65
N HIS A 129 4.68 -21.05 -9.30
CA HIS A 129 3.85 -19.93 -9.74
C HIS A 129 3.18 -19.11 -8.63
N GLN A 130 3.66 -19.23 -7.39
CA GLN A 130 3.00 -18.61 -6.23
C GLN A 130 3.66 -17.29 -5.82
N GLN A 131 4.99 -17.24 -5.91
CA GLN A 131 5.79 -16.09 -5.53
C GLN A 131 7.06 -16.03 -6.38
N SER A 132 7.42 -14.84 -6.84
CA SER A 132 8.71 -14.57 -7.48
C SER A 132 9.38 -13.41 -6.77
N LEU A 133 10.71 -13.41 -6.71
CA LEU A 133 11.52 -12.28 -6.27
C LEU A 133 11.96 -11.52 -7.52
N GLU A 134 11.78 -10.21 -7.52
CA GLU A 134 12.09 -9.33 -8.64
C GLU A 134 13.28 -8.45 -8.28
N PHE A 135 14.24 -8.36 -9.20
CA PHE A 135 15.44 -7.56 -9.08
C PHE A 135 15.55 -6.70 -10.33
N LEU A 136 15.37 -5.40 -10.20
CA LEU A 136 15.44 -4.44 -11.29
C LEU A 136 16.64 -3.50 -11.12
N ILE A 137 17.13 -3.04 -12.25
CA ILE A 137 18.21 -2.07 -12.32
C ILE A 137 17.97 -1.09 -13.46
N VAL A 138 18.31 0.16 -13.19
CA VAL A 138 18.25 1.24 -14.19
C VAL A 138 19.66 1.61 -14.66
N PRO A 139 19.82 2.27 -15.83
CA PRO A 139 21.12 2.64 -16.39
C PRO A 139 22.00 3.51 -15.48
N SER A 140 21.39 4.22 -14.52
CA SER A 140 22.09 5.04 -13.52
C SER A 140 22.69 4.20 -12.37
N GLY A 141 22.47 2.88 -12.36
CA GLY A 141 22.99 1.96 -11.35
C GLY A 141 22.17 1.94 -10.05
N VAL A 142 20.97 2.51 -10.06
CA VAL A 142 20.02 2.41 -8.94
C VAL A 142 19.38 1.02 -8.97
N GLN A 143 19.39 0.36 -7.80
CA GLN A 143 18.80 -0.95 -7.57
C GLN A 143 17.36 -0.79 -7.11
N ILE A 144 16.52 -1.73 -7.54
CA ILE A 144 15.14 -1.87 -7.10
C ILE A 144 14.89 -3.35 -6.87
N ASP A 145 14.18 -3.70 -5.81
CA ASP A 145 13.72 -5.07 -5.59
C ASP A 145 12.30 -5.14 -5.07
N ALA A 146 11.66 -6.27 -5.34
CA ALA A 146 10.27 -6.49 -4.99
C ALA A 146 9.97 -7.98 -4.84
N LYS A 147 8.87 -8.28 -4.16
CA LYS A 147 8.29 -9.62 -4.11
C LYS A 147 6.97 -9.63 -4.87
N ILE A 148 6.85 -10.49 -5.86
CA ILE A 148 5.64 -10.61 -6.68
C ILE A 148 4.76 -11.75 -6.16
N THR A 149 3.47 -11.47 -5.96
CA THR A 149 2.46 -12.49 -5.66
C THR A 149 1.21 -12.33 -6.55
N ASN A 150 0.45 -13.41 -6.77
CA ASN A 150 -0.75 -13.36 -7.62
C ASN A 150 -1.88 -12.49 -7.03
N ASP A 151 -1.94 -12.37 -5.69
CA ASP A 151 -3.05 -11.74 -4.98
C ASP A 151 -2.81 -10.23 -4.77
N PHE A 152 -1.56 -9.84 -4.51
CA PHE A 152 -1.20 -8.47 -4.11
C PHE A 152 -0.30 -7.74 -5.13
N GLY A 153 0.15 -8.42 -6.19
CA GLY A 153 1.05 -7.82 -7.19
C GLY A 153 2.49 -7.75 -6.69
N GLU A 154 3.19 -6.67 -7.09
CA GLU A 154 4.57 -6.34 -6.68
C GLU A 154 4.54 -5.66 -5.30
N ASP A 155 5.20 -6.27 -4.31
CA ASP A 155 5.51 -5.69 -3.01
C ASP A 155 6.93 -5.12 -3.03
N MET A 156 7.03 -3.80 -3.21
CA MET A 156 8.28 -3.02 -3.24
C MET A 156 8.86 -2.75 -1.84
N SER A 157 8.18 -3.17 -0.76
CA SER A 157 8.67 -2.94 0.60
C SER A 157 9.68 -4.01 1.05
N TRP A 158 9.73 -5.15 0.34
CA TRP A 158 10.77 -6.15 0.52
C TRP A 158 12.11 -5.61 0.07
N ASN A 159 13.13 -5.74 0.91
CA ASN A 159 14.46 -5.20 0.68
C ASN A 159 15.51 -6.34 0.69
N ALA A 160 16.20 -6.52 -0.43
CA ALA A 160 17.23 -7.54 -0.62
C ALA A 160 18.64 -6.96 -0.66
N VAL A 161 19.64 -7.72 -0.21
CA VAL A 161 21.05 -7.32 -0.27
C VAL A 161 21.76 -8.04 -1.41
N TRP A 162 21.83 -7.38 -2.58
CA TRP A 162 22.41 -7.92 -3.81
C TRP A 162 23.37 -6.91 -4.48
N PHE A 163 24.22 -7.40 -5.38
CA PHE A 163 25.28 -6.60 -6.00
C PHE A 163 24.99 -6.37 -7.47
N SER A 164 25.30 -5.16 -7.95
CA SER A 164 25.21 -4.87 -9.37
C SER A 164 26.14 -3.76 -9.80
N ALA A 165 26.42 -3.74 -11.09
CA ALA A 165 27.14 -2.68 -11.76
C ALA A 165 26.60 -2.48 -13.17
N VAL A 166 26.68 -1.24 -13.65
CA VAL A 166 26.12 -0.83 -14.94
C VAL A 166 27.11 0.04 -15.68
N LYS A 167 27.23 -0.18 -16.99
CA LYS A 167 28.03 0.65 -17.88
C LYS A 167 27.29 0.95 -19.18
N ILE A 168 27.10 2.22 -19.49
CA ILE A 168 26.61 2.66 -20.80
C ILE A 168 27.79 2.64 -21.78
N THR A 169 27.57 2.06 -22.96
CA THR A 169 28.56 1.90 -24.03
C THR A 169 28.07 2.54 -25.33
N ASP A 170 28.90 2.53 -26.36
CA ASP A 170 28.55 2.96 -27.72
C ASP A 170 27.51 2.06 -28.41
N LYS A 171 27.27 0.85 -27.87
CA LYS A 171 26.32 -0.14 -28.40
C LYS A 171 25.03 -0.24 -27.61
N GLY A 172 24.94 0.42 -26.44
CA GLY A 172 23.81 0.30 -25.52
C GLY A 172 24.26 0.39 -24.07
N TRP A 173 23.88 -0.58 -23.24
CA TRP A 173 24.35 -0.65 -21.86
C TRP A 173 24.49 -2.10 -21.37
N VAL A 174 25.44 -2.27 -20.46
CA VAL A 174 25.81 -3.55 -19.87
C VAL A 174 25.38 -3.56 -18.41
N VAL A 175 24.83 -4.68 -17.99
CA VAL A 175 24.45 -4.96 -16.60
C VAL A 175 25.19 -6.19 -16.13
N GLU A 176 25.78 -6.11 -14.94
CA GLU A 176 26.18 -7.27 -14.16
C GLU A 176 25.44 -7.28 -12.83
N MET A 177 24.93 -8.45 -12.44
CA MET A 177 24.24 -8.67 -11.18
C MET A 177 24.77 -9.92 -10.51
N LYS A 178 24.93 -9.89 -9.19
CA LYS A 178 25.09 -11.06 -8.33
C LYS A 178 23.98 -11.06 -7.30
N ILE A 179 23.19 -12.13 -7.29
CA ILE A 179 22.14 -12.38 -6.30
C ILE A 179 22.63 -13.52 -5.39
N PRO A 180 22.99 -13.21 -4.13
CA PRO A 180 23.40 -14.23 -3.18
C PRO A 180 22.26 -15.21 -2.88
N TYR A 181 22.60 -16.48 -2.61
CA TYR A 181 21.60 -17.47 -2.21
C TYR A 181 20.92 -17.16 -0.86
N SER A 182 21.48 -16.25 -0.04
CA SER A 182 20.84 -15.75 1.19
C SER A 182 19.55 -14.98 0.92
N GLU A 183 19.47 -14.33 -0.23
CA GLU A 183 18.32 -13.52 -0.65
C GLU A 183 17.25 -14.35 -1.35
N LEU A 184 17.57 -15.59 -1.74
CA LEU A 184 16.69 -16.48 -2.48
C LEU A 184 16.11 -17.58 -1.59
N ARG A 185 14.95 -18.12 -2.00
CA ARG A 185 14.33 -19.30 -1.39
C ARG A 185 14.21 -20.39 -2.43
N PHE A 186 14.78 -21.56 -2.12
CA PHE A 186 14.76 -22.74 -2.99
C PHE A 186 14.87 -24.02 -2.17
N PRO A 187 14.29 -25.14 -2.64
CA PRO A 187 14.31 -26.40 -1.90
C PRO A 187 15.70 -27.04 -1.92
N LYS A 188 16.04 -27.77 -0.86
CA LYS A 188 17.25 -28.60 -0.84
C LYS A 188 17.08 -29.82 -1.78
N LYS A 189 17.64 -29.75 -2.98
CA LYS A 189 17.65 -30.80 -4.02
C LYS A 189 18.94 -30.74 -4.81
N ASP A 190 19.39 -31.88 -5.33
CA ASP A 190 20.64 -31.97 -6.11
C ASP A 190 20.56 -31.20 -7.43
N VAL A 191 19.42 -31.28 -8.11
CA VAL A 191 19.14 -30.54 -9.36
C VAL A 191 18.01 -29.55 -9.08
N GLN A 192 18.27 -28.29 -9.39
CA GLN A 192 17.33 -27.20 -9.22
C GLN A 192 16.63 -26.90 -10.56
N GLU A 193 15.34 -26.56 -10.47
CA GLU A 193 14.56 -26.05 -11.59
C GLU A 193 13.83 -24.80 -11.10
N TRP A 194 14.21 -23.63 -11.61
CA TRP A 194 13.65 -22.36 -11.16
C TRP A 194 12.75 -21.75 -12.22
N GLY A 195 11.67 -21.09 -11.80
CA GLY A 195 10.92 -20.18 -12.64
C GLY A 195 11.72 -18.90 -12.86
N ILE A 196 11.80 -18.44 -14.11
CA ILE A 196 12.49 -17.19 -14.45
C ILE A 196 11.73 -16.39 -15.51
N ASN A 197 11.69 -15.08 -15.35
CA ASN A 197 11.50 -14.17 -16.48
C ASN A 197 12.52 -13.04 -16.41
N MET A 198 12.75 -12.39 -17.54
CA MET A 198 13.65 -11.25 -17.63
C MET A 198 12.94 -10.18 -18.42
N LEU A 199 12.98 -8.94 -17.96
CA LEU A 199 12.29 -7.83 -18.60
C LEU A 199 13.25 -6.74 -19.04
N ARG A 200 12.88 -6.05 -20.11
CA ARG A 200 13.49 -4.79 -20.53
C ARG A 200 12.40 -3.77 -20.79
N SER A 201 12.48 -2.63 -20.11
CA SER A 201 11.69 -1.43 -20.41
C SER A 201 12.56 -0.43 -21.15
N VAL A 202 12.08 0.09 -22.28
CA VAL A 202 12.73 1.18 -23.03
C VAL A 202 11.83 2.39 -22.98
N GLN A 203 12.21 3.37 -22.17
CA GLN A 203 11.36 4.47 -21.77
C GLN A 203 11.06 5.40 -22.94
N ARG A 204 12.03 5.68 -23.81
CA ARG A 204 11.82 6.57 -24.97
C ARG A 204 10.80 6.08 -25.99
N THR A 205 10.54 4.78 -26.06
CA THR A 205 9.50 4.16 -26.90
C THR A 205 8.32 3.66 -26.09
N SER A 206 8.42 3.73 -24.76
CA SER A 206 7.51 3.13 -23.78
C SER A 206 7.15 1.67 -24.10
N THR A 207 8.15 0.92 -24.54
CA THR A 207 8.01 -0.50 -24.86
C THR A 207 8.55 -1.33 -23.72
N MET A 208 7.87 -2.44 -23.44
CA MET A 208 8.28 -3.38 -22.41
C MET A 208 8.31 -4.77 -23.03
N TYR A 209 9.43 -5.46 -22.84
CA TYR A 209 9.70 -6.77 -23.40
C TYR A 209 9.97 -7.75 -22.26
N ASP A 210 9.48 -8.99 -22.41
CA ASP A 210 9.76 -10.09 -21.51
C ASP A 210 10.44 -11.23 -22.28
N TRP A 211 11.36 -11.95 -21.64
CA TRP A 211 12.03 -13.08 -22.28
C TRP A 211 11.05 -14.19 -22.61
N ASN A 212 10.27 -14.67 -21.63
CA ASN A 212 9.14 -15.56 -21.90
C ASN A 212 7.87 -14.72 -22.12
N PHE A 213 7.11 -15.07 -23.18
CA PHE A 213 5.95 -14.30 -23.61
C PHE A 213 4.82 -14.35 -22.56
N VAL A 214 4.39 -13.18 -22.10
CA VAL A 214 3.24 -13.02 -21.21
C VAL A 214 2.00 -12.62 -22.01
N ASP A 215 1.04 -13.54 -22.16
CA ASP A 215 -0.22 -13.28 -22.88
C ASP A 215 -1.15 -12.42 -22.02
N ASN A 216 -1.50 -11.24 -22.51
CA ASN A 216 -2.38 -10.33 -21.78
C ASN A 216 -3.88 -10.74 -21.82
N LYS A 217 -4.25 -11.83 -22.50
CA LYS A 217 -5.63 -12.30 -22.61
C LYS A 217 -6.12 -13.05 -21.38
N LYS A 218 -5.25 -13.75 -20.65
CA LYS A 218 -5.61 -14.59 -19.50
C LYS A 218 -4.42 -14.79 -18.56
N GLY A 219 -4.68 -15.29 -17.36
CA GLY A 219 -3.62 -15.63 -16.39
C GLY A 219 -2.96 -14.42 -15.72
N GLY A 220 -2.23 -14.69 -14.63
CA GLY A 220 -1.32 -13.73 -13.98
C GLY A 220 0.11 -13.88 -14.52
N TYR A 221 0.96 -12.88 -14.27
CA TYR A 221 2.33 -12.80 -14.81
C TYR A 221 3.16 -14.07 -14.54
N MET A 222 3.21 -14.53 -13.29
CA MET A 222 4.04 -15.68 -12.86
C MET A 222 3.62 -17.02 -13.45
N LEU A 223 2.43 -17.13 -14.05
CA LEU A 223 2.04 -18.34 -14.79
C LEU A 223 2.85 -18.50 -16.09
N TYR A 224 3.49 -17.41 -16.54
CA TYR A 224 4.28 -17.32 -17.76
C TYR A 224 5.79 -17.28 -17.48
N ASP A 225 6.25 -17.64 -16.28
CA ASP A 225 7.69 -17.80 -16.06
C ASP A 225 8.25 -18.88 -17.00
N GLY A 226 9.41 -18.62 -17.62
CA GLY A 226 10.20 -19.66 -18.27
C GLY A 226 10.86 -20.58 -17.25
N VAL A 227 11.73 -21.49 -17.70
CA VAL A 227 12.44 -22.46 -16.86
C VAL A 227 13.95 -22.19 -16.93
N LEU A 228 14.58 -22.06 -15.76
CA LEU A 228 16.02 -22.03 -15.59
C LEU A 228 16.51 -23.40 -15.08
N GLU A 229 17.38 -24.03 -15.85
CA GLU A 229 17.97 -25.36 -15.60
C GLU A 229 19.50 -25.26 -15.44
N GLY A 230 20.16 -26.36 -15.09
CA GLY A 230 21.63 -26.45 -15.01
C GLY A 230 22.26 -26.05 -13.67
N ILE A 231 21.44 -25.62 -12.70
CA ILE A 231 21.88 -25.34 -11.33
C ILE A 231 21.88 -26.65 -10.54
N GLU A 232 23.08 -27.09 -10.15
CA GLU A 232 23.29 -28.40 -9.51
C GLU A 232 24.18 -28.27 -8.27
N HIS A 233 23.92 -29.13 -7.29
CA HIS A 233 24.73 -29.31 -6.09
C HIS A 233 24.91 -28.04 -5.23
N ILE A 234 23.90 -27.17 -5.19
CA ILE A 234 23.86 -26.00 -4.30
C ILE A 234 23.08 -26.30 -3.01
N ASN A 235 23.48 -25.67 -1.91
CA ASN A 235 22.78 -25.79 -0.63
C ASN A 235 22.12 -24.45 -0.27
N PRO A 236 20.86 -24.46 0.19
CA PRO A 236 20.26 -23.27 0.80
C PRO A 236 21.13 -22.80 1.98
N PRO A 237 21.62 -21.55 1.98
CA PRO A 237 22.45 -21.05 3.07
C PRO A 237 21.61 -20.77 4.31
N THR A 238 22.27 -20.63 5.46
CA THR A 238 21.61 -20.11 6.66
C THR A 238 21.20 -18.65 6.40
N ARG A 239 19.90 -18.39 6.27
CA ARG A 239 19.38 -17.04 6.06
C ARG A 239 19.24 -16.34 7.41
N LEU A 240 20.34 -15.78 7.93
CA LEU A 240 20.34 -15.06 9.21
C LEU A 240 20.98 -13.69 9.03
N SER A 241 20.23 -12.63 9.31
CA SER A 241 20.73 -11.26 9.25
C SER A 241 20.31 -10.44 10.45
N PHE A 242 21.17 -9.48 10.79
CA PHE A 242 20.98 -8.54 11.87
C PHE A 242 21.09 -7.11 11.33
N LEU A 243 20.21 -6.24 11.82
CA LEU A 243 20.16 -4.83 11.51
C LEU A 243 20.17 -4.03 12.82
N PRO A 244 21.30 -4.02 13.56
CA PRO A 244 21.46 -3.10 14.68
C PRO A 244 21.39 -1.65 14.20
N TYR A 245 20.79 -0.80 15.03
CA TYR A 245 20.75 0.63 14.77
C TYR A 245 20.96 1.42 16.06
N ILE A 246 21.47 2.64 15.88
CA ILE A 246 21.49 3.68 16.90
C ILE A 246 20.85 4.92 16.33
N SER A 247 20.11 5.66 17.15
CA SER A 247 19.53 6.93 16.77
C SER A 247 19.55 7.94 17.90
N THR A 248 19.67 9.21 17.53
CA THR A 248 19.58 10.34 18.45
C THR A 248 18.63 11.38 17.91
N TYR A 249 17.89 12.01 18.81
CA TYR A 249 16.88 13.01 18.51
C TYR A 249 17.12 14.25 19.35
N VAL A 250 17.02 15.42 18.74
CA VAL A 250 16.90 16.70 19.42
C VAL A 250 15.54 17.27 19.03
N ASN A 251 14.62 17.34 19.98
CA ASN A 251 13.31 17.96 19.81
C ASN A 251 13.33 19.31 20.51
N ASP A 252 12.90 20.35 19.81
CA ASP A 252 12.64 21.65 20.37
C ASP A 252 11.17 22.00 20.14
N PHE A 253 10.48 22.33 21.22
CA PHE A 253 9.08 22.76 21.20
C PHE A 253 8.84 23.75 22.33
N ASP A 254 8.27 24.91 21.99
CA ASP A 254 7.88 25.95 22.95
C ASP A 254 9.02 26.34 23.94
N GLY A 255 10.23 26.52 23.40
CA GLY A 255 11.42 26.88 24.19
C GLY A 255 11.98 25.77 25.08
N LYS A 256 11.42 24.55 25.02
CA LYS A 256 11.93 23.36 25.71
C LYS A 256 12.61 22.44 24.71
N SER A 257 13.90 22.24 24.89
CA SER A 257 14.67 21.27 24.13
C SER A 257 14.82 19.96 24.92
N THR A 258 14.55 18.83 24.28
CA THR A 258 14.76 17.48 24.82
C THR A 258 15.63 16.67 23.89
N SER A 259 16.49 15.83 24.45
CA SER A 259 17.37 14.93 23.70
C SER A 259 17.10 13.49 24.09
N ASN A 260 16.92 12.62 23.11
CA ASN A 260 16.70 11.19 23.32
C ASN A 260 17.71 10.38 22.52
N PHE A 261 18.21 9.30 23.11
CA PHE A 261 19.06 8.31 22.46
C PHE A 261 18.37 6.95 22.50
N ASN A 262 18.31 6.30 21.35
CA ASN A 262 17.70 4.99 21.18
C ASN A 262 18.70 4.03 20.52
N GLY A 263 18.61 2.75 20.89
CA GLY A 263 19.36 1.68 20.28
C GLY A 263 18.51 0.42 20.22
N GLY A 264 18.49 -0.24 19.08
CA GLY A 264 17.69 -1.43 18.87
C GLY A 264 18.29 -2.30 17.78
N MET A 265 17.59 -3.38 17.47
CA MET A 265 18.05 -4.34 16.47
C MET A 265 16.87 -5.07 15.85
N ASP A 266 16.88 -5.15 14.53
CA ASP A 266 16.01 -6.07 13.80
C ASP A 266 16.77 -7.35 13.45
N LEU A 267 16.09 -8.48 13.52
CA LEU A 267 16.62 -9.80 13.21
C LEU A 267 15.71 -10.48 12.20
N LYS A 268 16.33 -11.06 11.15
CA LYS A 268 15.64 -11.93 10.21
C LYS A 268 16.29 -13.31 10.18
N TYR A 269 15.49 -14.35 10.38
CA TYR A 269 15.96 -15.73 10.39
C TYR A 269 15.07 -16.65 9.55
N GLY A 270 15.62 -17.21 8.47
CA GLY A 270 15.00 -18.27 7.70
C GLY A 270 15.08 -19.60 8.43
N ILE A 271 14.00 -19.93 9.17
CA ILE A 271 13.85 -21.18 9.93
C ILE A 271 14.09 -22.40 9.04
N ASN A 272 13.57 -22.36 7.81
CA ASN A 272 13.83 -23.33 6.76
C ASN A 272 13.70 -22.64 5.39
N ASP A 273 13.56 -23.42 4.32
CA ASP A 273 13.40 -22.92 2.96
C ASP A 273 12.07 -22.14 2.76
N ALA A 274 11.01 -22.52 3.51
CA ALA A 274 9.67 -21.92 3.43
C ALA A 274 9.46 -20.72 4.38
N PHE A 275 9.89 -20.82 5.64
CA PHE A 275 9.50 -19.93 6.74
C PHE A 275 10.61 -18.96 7.14
N THR A 276 10.22 -17.74 7.47
CA THR A 276 11.10 -16.67 7.96
C THR A 276 10.50 -16.08 9.24
N LEU A 277 11.35 -15.89 10.24
CA LEU A 277 11.11 -15.18 11.48
C LEU A 277 11.68 -13.76 11.32
N ASP A 278 10.82 -12.76 11.49
CA ASP A 278 11.21 -11.36 11.63
C ASP A 278 10.93 -10.94 13.07
N LEU A 279 11.91 -10.32 13.71
CA LEU A 279 11.84 -9.82 15.09
C LEU A 279 12.36 -8.40 15.11
N THR A 280 11.64 -7.50 15.78
CA THR A 280 12.11 -6.16 16.10
C THR A 280 12.23 -5.99 17.61
N LEU A 281 13.42 -5.58 18.06
CA LEU A 281 13.74 -5.35 19.46
C LEU A 281 13.93 -3.85 19.69
N VAL A 282 13.10 -3.27 20.55
CA VAL A 282 13.03 -1.82 20.83
C VAL A 282 12.89 -1.06 19.50
N PRO A 283 11.74 -1.09 18.85
CA PRO A 283 11.58 -0.46 17.53
C PRO A 283 11.63 1.06 17.61
N ASP A 284 12.32 1.70 16.65
CA ASP A 284 12.37 3.16 16.51
C ASP A 284 11.57 3.63 15.29
N PHE A 285 10.41 4.23 15.56
CA PHE A 285 9.52 4.81 14.56
C PHE A 285 9.69 6.33 14.39
N GLY A 286 10.67 6.95 15.07
CA GLY A 286 10.88 8.40 15.02
C GLY A 286 11.28 8.93 13.63
N GLN A 287 11.72 8.06 12.71
CA GLN A 287 12.10 8.39 11.33
C GLN A 287 10.98 8.20 10.30
N THR A 288 9.83 7.65 10.67
CA THR A 288 8.74 7.43 9.70
C THR A 288 8.04 8.74 9.37
N SER A 289 7.56 8.91 8.15
CA SER A 289 6.79 10.09 7.72
C SER A 289 5.65 10.43 8.68
N PHE A 290 5.38 11.71 8.88
CA PHE A 290 4.27 12.16 9.73
C PHE A 290 2.90 11.75 9.18
N ASP A 291 1.95 11.55 10.09
CA ASP A 291 0.55 11.41 9.73
C ASP A 291 -0.01 12.76 9.27
N LYS A 292 -0.84 12.73 8.22
CA LYS A 292 -1.42 13.95 7.67
C LYS A 292 -2.57 14.43 8.56
N SER A 293 -2.32 15.43 9.41
CA SER A 293 -3.39 16.10 10.14
C SER A 293 -4.37 16.77 9.18
N VAL A 294 -5.66 16.55 9.42
CA VAL A 294 -6.78 17.05 8.61
C VAL A 294 -7.95 17.46 9.50
N LEU A 295 -8.74 18.43 9.05
CA LEU A 295 -10.00 18.78 9.71
C LEU A 295 -11.07 17.72 9.36
N ASN A 296 -11.27 16.75 10.26
CA ASN A 296 -12.27 15.71 10.07
C ASN A 296 -13.61 16.10 10.70
N LEU A 297 -14.63 16.32 9.87
CA LEU A 297 -16.01 16.60 10.29
C LEU A 297 -16.94 15.38 10.10
N SER A 298 -16.42 14.29 9.55
CA SER A 298 -17.18 13.08 9.25
C SER A 298 -17.42 12.25 10.52
N PRO A 299 -18.39 11.33 10.52
CA PRO A 299 -18.60 10.40 11.64
C PRO A 299 -17.58 9.26 11.68
N PHE A 300 -16.65 9.20 10.73
CA PHE A 300 -15.68 8.11 10.58
C PHE A 300 -14.28 8.57 10.98
N GLU A 301 -13.50 7.65 11.53
CA GLU A 301 -12.09 7.89 11.79
C GLU A 301 -11.30 8.01 10.47
N VAL A 302 -10.15 8.68 10.51
CA VAL A 302 -9.25 8.77 9.37
C VAL A 302 -8.33 7.55 9.36
N GLN A 303 -8.36 6.78 8.27
CA GLN A 303 -7.42 5.68 8.07
C GLN A 303 -6.07 6.23 7.57
N PHE A 304 -4.99 5.91 8.28
CA PHE A 304 -3.63 6.27 7.88
C PHE A 304 -2.91 5.05 7.28
N GLN A 305 -2.06 5.28 6.28
CA GLN A 305 -1.22 4.21 5.76
C GLN A 305 -0.14 3.85 6.77
N GLU A 306 0.23 2.57 6.87
CA GLU A 306 1.39 2.15 7.67
C GLU A 306 2.70 2.66 7.04
N GLN A 307 3.60 3.18 7.88
CA GLN A 307 4.88 3.77 7.45
C GLN A 307 6.08 3.10 8.14
N ARG A 308 5.84 2.21 9.10
CA ARG A 308 6.87 1.53 9.89
C ARG A 308 7.38 0.29 9.13
N PRO A 309 8.67 0.20 8.78
CA PRO A 309 9.21 -0.87 7.92
C PRO A 309 8.84 -2.30 8.34
N PHE A 310 8.88 -2.59 9.64
CA PHE A 310 8.52 -3.91 10.19
C PHE A 310 7.07 -4.35 9.84
N PHE A 311 6.16 -3.38 9.76
CA PHE A 311 4.74 -3.58 9.47
C PHE A 311 4.38 -3.37 8.00
N THR A 312 5.31 -2.98 7.14
CA THR A 312 5.09 -2.87 5.68
C THR A 312 5.63 -4.09 4.95
N GLU A 313 6.81 -4.56 5.33
CA GLU A 313 7.49 -5.68 4.65
C GLU A 313 6.84 -7.03 4.94
N GLY A 314 6.64 -7.88 3.92
CA GLY A 314 6.26 -9.28 4.12
C GLY A 314 4.88 -9.46 4.77
N THR A 315 3.94 -8.59 4.41
CA THR A 315 2.61 -8.49 5.01
C THR A 315 1.53 -9.27 4.26
N GLU A 316 1.85 -9.92 3.14
CA GLU A 316 0.86 -10.42 2.18
C GLU A 316 -0.09 -11.47 2.78
N LEU A 317 0.43 -12.33 3.66
CA LEU A 317 -0.43 -13.26 4.41
C LEU A 317 -1.34 -12.50 5.39
N PHE A 318 -0.81 -11.52 6.10
CA PHE A 318 -1.55 -10.75 7.12
C PHE A 318 -2.59 -9.79 6.53
N SER A 319 -2.42 -9.37 5.27
CA SER A 319 -3.39 -8.58 4.51
C SER A 319 -4.63 -9.39 4.09
N LYS A 320 -4.63 -10.72 4.23
CA LYS A 320 -5.79 -11.56 3.90
C LYS A 320 -6.99 -11.19 4.76
N GLY A 321 -8.12 -10.92 4.10
CA GLY A 321 -9.36 -10.56 4.77
C GLY A 321 -9.42 -9.14 5.34
N ASN A 322 -8.38 -8.30 5.13
CA ASN A 322 -8.32 -6.93 5.66
C ASN A 322 -8.60 -6.85 7.17
N LEU A 323 -8.08 -7.82 7.93
CA LEU A 323 -8.25 -7.89 9.39
C LEU A 323 -7.05 -7.33 10.17
N PHE A 324 -5.97 -6.94 9.48
CA PHE A 324 -4.76 -6.42 10.11
C PHE A 324 -4.49 -4.98 9.65
N TYR A 325 -4.77 -4.04 10.54
CA TYR A 325 -4.45 -2.63 10.49
C TYR A 325 -3.45 -2.33 11.60
N SER A 326 -2.17 -2.49 11.29
CA SER A 326 -1.06 -2.43 12.25
C SER A 326 -0.96 -1.11 13.01
N ARG A 327 -1.53 -0.01 12.50
CA ARG A 327 -1.61 1.29 13.19
C ARG A 327 -2.39 1.26 14.51
N ARG A 328 -3.19 0.21 14.77
CA ARG A 328 -3.77 -0.04 16.10
C ARG A 328 -2.71 -0.35 17.16
N ILE A 329 -1.59 -0.95 16.74
CA ILE A 329 -0.50 -1.35 17.62
C ILE A 329 0.40 -0.13 17.88
N GLY A 330 0.44 0.30 19.15
CA GLY A 330 1.07 1.55 19.55
C GLY A 330 0.30 2.79 19.12
N GLY A 331 -1.02 2.65 18.96
CA GLY A 331 -1.96 3.76 18.79
C GLY A 331 -2.28 4.43 20.13
N ASN A 332 -3.41 5.15 20.18
CA ASN A 332 -3.87 5.82 21.39
C ASN A 332 -4.27 4.81 22.48
N PRO A 333 -4.12 5.15 23.77
CA PRO A 333 -4.66 4.35 24.86
C PRO A 333 -6.15 4.04 24.68
N SER A 334 -6.57 2.83 25.07
CA SER A 334 -7.95 2.35 24.93
C SER A 334 -8.94 3.05 25.85
N ARG A 335 -8.47 3.67 26.95
CA ARG A 335 -9.29 4.46 27.86
C ARG A 335 -8.79 5.89 27.98
N TYR A 336 -9.73 6.79 28.22
CA TYR A 336 -9.44 8.13 28.71
C TYR A 336 -9.56 8.11 30.24
N PRO A 337 -8.70 8.83 30.97
CA PRO A 337 -8.75 8.83 32.43
C PRO A 337 -10.05 9.45 32.95
N ASP A 338 -10.63 8.84 33.98
CA ASP A 338 -11.80 9.38 34.68
C ASP A 338 -11.36 10.46 35.69
N LEU A 339 -11.93 11.66 35.58
CA LEU A 339 -11.58 12.80 36.45
C LEU A 339 -12.68 13.08 37.47
N ASN A 340 -12.27 13.35 38.71
CA ASN A 340 -13.13 14.01 39.69
C ASN A 340 -13.25 15.52 39.40
N ASN A 341 -14.24 16.18 40.00
CA ASN A 341 -14.49 17.62 39.79
C ASN A 341 -13.27 18.52 40.12
N ASP A 342 -12.40 18.06 41.02
CA ASP A 342 -11.21 18.78 41.49
C ASP A 342 -9.91 18.24 40.86
N GLU A 343 -9.98 17.63 39.67
CA GLU A 343 -8.81 17.01 39.01
C GLU A 343 -8.58 17.52 37.59
N GLU A 344 -7.31 17.66 37.22
CA GLU A 344 -6.86 17.97 35.86
C GLU A 344 -5.85 16.93 35.36
N ILE A 345 -5.81 16.69 34.05
CA ILE A 345 -4.81 15.83 33.42
C ILE A 345 -3.53 16.63 33.24
N VAL A 346 -2.42 16.14 33.82
CA VAL A 346 -1.10 16.73 33.62
C VAL A 346 -0.45 16.15 32.37
N VAL A 347 -0.50 14.82 32.25
CA VAL A 347 0.07 14.08 31.12
C VAL A 347 -0.84 12.89 30.83
N ASN A 348 -1.27 12.75 29.58
CA ASN A 348 -1.83 11.50 29.07
C ASN A 348 -1.12 11.17 27.75
N PRO A 349 -0.29 10.12 27.71
CA PRO A 349 0.45 9.78 26.50
C PRO A 349 -0.49 9.52 25.32
N GLU A 350 -0.28 10.23 24.21
CA GLU A 350 -1.10 10.05 23.01
C GLU A 350 -0.84 8.71 22.31
N LYS A 351 0.29 8.05 22.58
CA LYS A 351 0.67 6.79 21.94
C LYS A 351 1.21 5.80 22.97
N VAL A 352 0.75 4.57 22.86
CA VAL A 352 1.23 3.42 23.65
C VAL A 352 2.55 2.92 23.05
N LYS A 353 3.53 2.61 23.91
CA LYS A 353 4.84 2.11 23.44
C LYS A 353 4.75 0.62 23.06
N LEU A 354 5.32 0.28 21.91
CA LEU A 354 5.49 -1.11 21.47
C LEU A 354 6.75 -1.68 22.12
N PHE A 355 6.60 -2.70 22.96
CA PHE A 355 7.71 -3.35 23.65
C PHE A 355 8.50 -4.25 22.68
N ASN A 356 7.80 -5.16 21.99
CA ASN A 356 8.37 -6.01 20.96
C ASN A 356 7.30 -6.43 19.95
N ALA A 357 7.75 -6.88 18.77
CA ALA A 357 6.89 -7.58 17.84
C ALA A 357 7.66 -8.68 17.09
N VAL A 358 6.95 -9.78 16.80
CA VAL A 358 7.46 -10.94 16.08
C VAL A 358 6.50 -11.32 14.97
N LYS A 359 7.07 -11.77 13.85
CA LYS A 359 6.33 -12.26 12.70
C LYS A 359 7.01 -13.52 12.20
N VAL A 360 6.25 -14.61 12.05
CA VAL A 360 6.69 -15.82 11.38
C VAL A 360 5.82 -15.99 10.16
N SER A 361 6.42 -16.00 8.98
CA SER A 361 5.65 -16.15 7.74
C SER A 361 6.38 -16.95 6.69
N GLY A 362 5.62 -17.70 5.89
CA GLY A 362 6.19 -18.53 4.85
C GLY A 362 5.16 -19.39 4.16
N ARG A 363 5.61 -20.08 3.10
CA ARG A 363 4.77 -20.98 2.33
C ARG A 363 5.52 -22.25 1.96
N THR A 364 4.89 -23.38 2.20
CA THR A 364 5.41 -24.69 1.86
C THR A 364 5.30 -24.95 0.35
N ASN A 365 6.12 -25.87 -0.16
CA ASN A 365 6.06 -26.34 -1.56
C ASN A 365 4.70 -26.95 -1.96
N LYS A 366 3.88 -27.38 -1.00
CA LYS A 366 2.50 -27.87 -1.22
C LYS A 366 1.46 -26.74 -1.23
N GLY A 367 1.89 -25.48 -1.14
CA GLY A 367 1.04 -24.30 -1.22
C GLY A 367 0.40 -23.86 0.09
N LEU A 368 0.64 -24.53 1.22
CA LEU A 368 0.17 -24.05 2.52
C LEU A 368 1.04 -22.89 3.00
N GLY A 369 0.45 -21.69 3.06
CA GLY A 369 1.00 -20.50 3.69
C GLY A 369 0.60 -20.43 5.14
N ILE A 370 1.55 -20.12 6.02
CA ILE A 370 1.29 -19.88 7.45
C ILE A 370 1.90 -18.53 7.80
N GLY A 371 1.09 -17.66 8.40
CA GLY A 371 1.51 -16.38 8.96
C GLY A 371 1.10 -16.32 10.42
N PHE A 372 2.04 -16.01 11.31
CA PHE A 372 1.80 -15.74 12.71
C PHE A 372 2.44 -14.40 13.06
N PHE A 373 1.70 -13.52 13.70
CA PHE A 373 2.19 -12.24 14.21
C PHE A 373 1.83 -12.14 15.68
N ASN A 374 2.77 -11.62 16.46
CA ASN A 374 2.56 -11.26 17.85
C ASN A 374 3.19 -9.89 18.12
N GLY A 375 2.47 -9.00 18.80
CA GLY A 375 2.99 -7.71 19.27
C GLY A 375 2.53 -7.47 20.70
N VAL A 376 3.42 -6.92 21.53
CA VAL A 376 3.12 -6.62 22.93
C VAL A 376 3.39 -5.15 23.20
N THR A 377 2.41 -4.44 23.75
CA THR A 377 2.55 -3.03 24.12
C THR A 377 2.66 -2.86 25.64
N GLU A 378 3.41 -1.84 26.05
CA GLU A 378 3.66 -1.54 27.46
C GLU A 378 2.42 -0.92 28.12
N LYS A 379 2.31 -1.14 29.43
CA LYS A 379 1.37 -0.42 30.28
C LYS A 379 1.62 1.09 30.20
N THR A 380 0.57 1.85 29.97
CA THR A 380 0.58 3.32 29.87
C THR A 380 -0.32 3.92 30.94
N ASN A 381 0.21 4.92 31.65
CA ASN A 381 -0.51 5.63 32.70
C ASN A 381 -0.71 7.09 32.29
N ALA A 382 -1.86 7.66 32.67
CA ALA A 382 -2.06 9.10 32.73
C ALA A 382 -1.67 9.62 34.12
N GLU A 383 -1.04 10.78 34.18
CA GLU A 383 -0.79 11.55 35.39
C GLU A 383 -1.89 12.60 35.58
N ILE A 384 -2.55 12.53 36.73
CA ILE A 384 -3.70 13.36 37.08
C ILE A 384 -3.34 14.13 38.35
N ARG A 385 -3.62 15.42 38.38
CA ARG A 385 -3.38 16.30 39.52
C ARG A 385 -4.69 16.74 40.15
N ASN A 386 -4.78 16.64 41.47
CA ASN A 386 -5.82 17.33 42.22
C ASN A 386 -5.51 18.83 42.28
N VAL A 387 -6.40 19.68 41.78
CA VAL A 387 -6.17 21.14 41.68
C VAL A 387 -6.23 21.85 43.02
N VAL A 388 -6.81 21.22 44.06
CA VAL A 388 -6.93 21.78 45.41
C VAL A 388 -5.74 21.37 46.29
N THR A 389 -5.36 20.09 46.30
CA THR A 389 -4.28 19.57 47.15
C THR A 389 -2.92 19.56 46.47
N GLY A 390 -2.88 19.59 45.14
CA GLY A 390 -1.66 19.43 44.34
C GLY A 390 -1.15 17.99 44.25
N GLU A 391 -1.85 17.01 44.85
CA GLU A 391 -1.46 15.60 44.82
C GLU A 391 -1.58 15.02 43.40
N LEU A 392 -0.60 14.19 43.03
CA LEU A 392 -0.59 13.47 41.76
C LEU A 392 -1.03 12.02 41.99
N ARG A 393 -1.90 11.52 41.11
CA ARG A 393 -2.23 10.10 40.99
C ARG A 393 -2.00 9.61 39.57
N GLU A 394 -1.68 8.33 39.45
CA GLU A 394 -1.57 7.65 38.17
C GLU A 394 -2.82 6.81 37.92
N GLU A 395 -3.33 6.83 36.70
CA GLU A 395 -4.41 5.97 36.24
C GLU A 395 -3.99 5.21 34.99
N VAL A 396 -4.31 3.91 34.93
CA VAL A 396 -3.94 3.05 33.80
C VAL A 396 -4.90 3.31 32.64
N THR A 397 -4.40 3.96 31.59
CA THR A 397 -5.18 4.24 30.36
C THR A 397 -5.00 3.15 29.31
N GLU A 398 -3.89 2.40 29.36
CA GLU A 398 -3.68 1.15 28.62
C GLU A 398 -2.91 0.14 29.51
N PRO A 399 -3.41 -1.09 29.68
CA PRO A 399 -2.66 -2.14 30.37
C PRO A 399 -1.61 -2.76 29.44
N TRP A 400 -0.93 -3.82 29.89
CA TRP A 400 -0.21 -4.68 28.94
C TRP A 400 -1.23 -5.28 27.96
N ALA A 401 -0.98 -5.11 26.66
CA ALA A 401 -1.84 -5.64 25.62
C ALA A 401 -1.05 -6.55 24.67
N ASN A 402 -1.69 -7.65 24.29
CA ASN A 402 -1.13 -8.67 23.43
C ASN A 402 -1.95 -8.79 22.14
N TYR A 403 -1.30 -8.53 21.01
CA TYR A 403 -1.91 -8.49 19.68
C TYR A 403 -1.45 -9.69 18.87
N ASN A 404 -2.38 -10.54 18.44
CA ASN A 404 -2.10 -11.78 17.72
C ASN A 404 -2.81 -11.81 16.37
N VAL A 405 -2.11 -12.29 15.34
CA VAL A 405 -2.71 -12.62 14.04
C VAL A 405 -2.22 -13.99 13.60
N LEU A 406 -3.14 -14.87 13.21
CA LEU A 406 -2.86 -16.17 12.61
C LEU A 406 -3.52 -16.25 11.24
N VAL A 407 -2.76 -16.69 10.24
CA VAL A 407 -3.22 -16.88 8.87
C VAL A 407 -2.80 -18.27 8.41
N LEU A 408 -3.77 -19.04 7.92
CA LEU A 408 -3.55 -20.28 7.18
C LEU A 408 -4.13 -20.07 5.78
N ASP A 409 -3.31 -20.17 4.73
CA ASP A 409 -3.74 -19.94 3.36
C ASP A 409 -3.30 -21.10 2.47
N GLN A 410 -4.21 -21.97 2.07
CA GLN A 410 -3.90 -23.10 1.20
C GLN A 410 -4.10 -22.71 -0.26
N ARG A 411 -2.99 -22.60 -1.01
CA ARG A 411 -3.02 -22.39 -2.47
C ARG A 411 -3.07 -23.71 -3.24
N PHE A 412 -3.75 -23.69 -4.37
CA PHE A 412 -3.82 -24.80 -5.31
C PHE A 412 -4.09 -24.29 -6.73
N ARG A 413 -3.75 -25.10 -7.74
CA ARG A 413 -3.93 -24.76 -9.17
C ARG A 413 -3.29 -23.41 -9.57
N GLY A 414 -2.18 -23.04 -8.93
CA GLY A 414 -1.39 -21.83 -9.20
C GLY A 414 -1.98 -20.52 -8.65
N ASN A 415 -3.30 -20.32 -8.77
CA ASN A 415 -3.95 -19.05 -8.47
C ASN A 415 -5.34 -19.18 -7.82
N SER A 416 -5.58 -20.31 -7.14
CA SER A 416 -6.74 -20.47 -6.24
C SER A 416 -6.26 -20.61 -4.80
N SER A 417 -7.06 -20.16 -3.84
CA SER A 417 -6.78 -20.24 -2.41
C SER A 417 -8.03 -20.42 -1.56
N VAL A 418 -7.86 -21.05 -0.39
CA VAL A 418 -8.79 -21.03 0.73
C VAL A 418 -7.99 -20.61 1.96
N SER A 419 -8.53 -19.66 2.73
CA SER A 419 -7.81 -19.05 3.85
C SER A 419 -8.65 -19.05 5.14
N LEU A 420 -7.99 -19.30 6.25
CA LEU A 420 -8.47 -19.03 7.61
C LEU A 420 -7.61 -17.91 8.19
N VAL A 421 -8.24 -16.85 8.70
CA VAL A 421 -7.56 -15.75 9.38
C VAL A 421 -8.18 -15.60 10.76
N ASN A 422 -7.36 -15.47 11.79
CA ASN A 422 -7.80 -15.12 13.14
C ASN A 422 -6.99 -13.92 13.63
N THR A 423 -7.67 -12.95 14.23
CA THR A 423 -7.04 -11.89 15.00
C THR A 423 -7.54 -11.93 16.43
N ASN A 424 -6.66 -11.62 17.37
CA ASN A 424 -6.99 -11.63 18.78
C ASN A 424 -6.20 -10.53 19.50
N VAL A 425 -6.91 -9.75 20.30
CA VAL A 425 -6.31 -8.80 21.24
C VAL A 425 -6.76 -9.17 22.64
N THR A 426 -5.80 -9.39 23.53
CA THR A 426 -6.06 -9.62 24.96
C THR A 426 -5.30 -8.61 25.80
N ARG A 427 -5.96 -8.05 26.79
CA ARG A 427 -5.45 -7.02 27.69
C ARG A 427 -5.46 -7.51 29.13
N ASP A 428 -4.49 -7.08 29.91
CA ASP A 428 -4.45 -7.41 31.34
C ASP A 428 -5.56 -6.67 32.11
N GLY A 429 -6.20 -7.35 33.08
CA GLY A 429 -7.30 -6.81 33.86
C GLY A 429 -8.67 -6.80 33.15
N SER A 430 -9.57 -5.91 33.58
CA SER A 430 -10.95 -5.79 33.06
C SER A 430 -11.03 -4.77 31.93
N PHE A 431 -10.17 -4.93 30.91
CA PHE A 431 -10.17 -4.12 29.70
C PHE A 431 -10.87 -4.85 28.56
N ARG A 432 -11.14 -4.11 27.48
CA ARG A 432 -11.73 -4.65 26.27
C ARG A 432 -10.84 -5.72 25.64
N ASP A 433 -11.42 -6.86 25.31
CA ASP A 433 -10.76 -7.92 24.53
C ASP A 433 -11.52 -8.17 23.23
N ALA A 434 -10.82 -8.67 22.20
CA ALA A 434 -11.45 -8.94 20.90
C ALA A 434 -10.90 -10.21 20.24
N ASN A 435 -11.79 -10.94 19.55
CA ASN A 435 -11.43 -12.03 18.65
C ASN A 435 -12.22 -11.90 17.34
N VAL A 436 -11.52 -12.03 16.21
CA VAL A 436 -12.14 -12.02 14.88
C VAL A 436 -11.65 -13.21 14.09
N THR A 437 -12.56 -14.00 13.52
CA THR A 437 -12.22 -15.14 12.67
C THR A 437 -12.84 -14.99 11.30
N ALA A 438 -12.07 -15.24 10.25
CA ALA A 438 -12.51 -15.20 8.86
C ALA A 438 -12.19 -16.49 8.10
N LEU A 439 -13.17 -16.97 7.33
CA LEU A 439 -13.02 -18.02 6.33
C LEU A 439 -13.21 -17.41 4.94
N LEU A 440 -12.20 -17.56 4.07
CA LEU A 440 -12.13 -16.89 2.77
C LEU A 440 -11.84 -17.91 1.66
N PHE A 441 -12.31 -17.64 0.45
CA PHE A 441 -11.93 -18.41 -0.74
C PHE A 441 -11.79 -17.49 -1.96
N ASP A 442 -10.86 -17.85 -2.84
CA ASP A 442 -10.69 -17.30 -4.18
C ASP A 442 -10.34 -18.45 -5.12
N ILE A 443 -11.24 -18.81 -6.02
CA ILE A 443 -11.13 -20.01 -6.84
C ILE A 443 -11.27 -19.64 -8.30
N ARG A 444 -10.27 -20.03 -9.09
CA ARG A 444 -10.28 -19.86 -10.55
C ARG A 444 -10.56 -21.18 -11.24
N ASN A 445 -11.27 -21.09 -12.37
CA ASN A 445 -11.47 -22.26 -13.21
C ASN A 445 -10.14 -22.67 -13.88
N LYS A 446 -10.05 -23.93 -14.34
CA LYS A 446 -8.81 -24.46 -14.95
C LYS A 446 -8.28 -23.64 -16.15
N LYS A 447 -9.17 -22.96 -16.88
CA LYS A 447 -8.82 -22.12 -18.03
C LYS A 447 -8.38 -20.70 -17.65
N ASN A 448 -8.40 -20.34 -16.36
CA ASN A 448 -8.10 -18.99 -15.86
C ASN A 448 -8.96 -17.89 -16.51
N THR A 449 -10.21 -18.22 -16.81
CA THR A 449 -11.18 -17.30 -17.43
C THR A 449 -12.27 -16.82 -16.49
N TYR A 450 -12.56 -17.57 -15.43
CA TYR A 450 -13.54 -17.21 -14.41
C TYR A 450 -12.94 -17.35 -13.01
N GLN A 451 -13.40 -16.48 -12.11
CA GLN A 451 -13.02 -16.41 -10.70
C GLN A 451 -14.30 -16.42 -9.85
N TYR A 452 -14.29 -17.15 -8.75
CA TYR A 452 -15.32 -17.17 -7.72
C TYR A 452 -14.66 -16.85 -6.39
N PHE A 453 -15.19 -15.89 -5.65
CA PHE A 453 -14.55 -15.40 -4.43
C PHE A 453 -15.59 -15.08 -3.37
N GLY A 454 -15.17 -15.06 -2.11
CA GLY A 454 -16.04 -14.72 -1.01
C GLY A 454 -15.48 -15.15 0.34
N GLY A 455 -16.31 -14.98 1.37
CA GLY A 455 -15.96 -15.40 2.72
C GLY A 455 -16.88 -14.82 3.78
N THR A 456 -16.72 -15.32 5.00
CA THR A 456 -17.45 -14.89 6.18
C THR A 456 -16.48 -14.57 7.30
N LYS A 457 -16.73 -13.47 8.00
CA LYS A 457 -15.96 -13.01 9.16
C LYS A 457 -16.89 -12.88 10.35
N GLY A 458 -16.50 -13.42 11.50
CA GLY A 458 -17.20 -13.26 12.77
C GLY A 458 -16.32 -12.48 13.75
N SER A 459 -16.90 -11.48 14.40
CA SER A 459 -16.27 -10.67 15.45
C SER A 459 -16.92 -10.96 16.80
N PHE A 460 -16.10 -11.00 17.85
CA PHE A 460 -16.49 -11.19 19.24
C PHE A 460 -15.69 -10.20 20.10
N VAL A 461 -16.37 -9.21 20.66
CA VAL A 461 -15.79 -8.18 21.52
C VAL A 461 -16.30 -8.39 22.94
N MET A 462 -15.38 -8.40 23.90
CA MET A 462 -15.65 -8.63 25.31
C MET A 462 -15.31 -7.37 26.10
N GLU A 463 -16.36 -6.64 26.49
CA GLU A 463 -16.29 -5.38 27.24
C GLU A 463 -17.64 -5.23 27.95
N ASP A 464 -17.67 -5.51 29.26
CA ASP A 464 -18.91 -5.54 30.07
C ASP A 464 -20.04 -6.39 29.46
N GLY A 465 -19.67 -7.54 28.90
CA GLY A 465 -20.54 -8.47 28.15
C GLY A 465 -19.85 -8.95 26.87
N THR A 466 -20.56 -9.72 26.04
CA THR A 466 -20.04 -10.16 24.72
C THR A 466 -20.92 -9.62 23.61
N LYS A 467 -20.33 -8.80 22.74
CA LYS A 467 -20.94 -8.30 21.50
C LYS A 467 -20.40 -9.10 20.32
N SER A 468 -21.28 -9.54 19.43
CA SER A 468 -20.88 -10.31 18.25
C SER A 468 -21.52 -9.81 16.97
N GLY A 469 -20.76 -9.79 15.88
CA GLY A 469 -21.28 -9.44 14.56
C GLY A 469 -20.59 -10.17 13.42
N ILE A 470 -21.24 -10.18 12.26
CA ILE A 470 -20.82 -10.92 11.06
C ILE A 470 -20.67 -9.99 9.86
N GLU A 471 -19.65 -10.27 9.05
CA GLU A 471 -19.49 -9.79 7.68
C GLU A 471 -19.50 -10.99 6.71
N THR A 472 -20.20 -10.91 5.59
CA THR A 472 -20.20 -11.96 4.56
C THR A 472 -20.16 -11.35 3.16
N SER A 473 -19.39 -11.97 2.28
CA SER A 473 -19.31 -11.57 0.87
C SER A 473 -19.22 -12.79 -0.05
N GLY A 474 -19.66 -12.62 -1.29
CA GLY A 474 -19.55 -13.63 -2.32
C GLY A 474 -19.80 -13.08 -3.71
N GLY A 475 -19.04 -13.54 -4.70
CA GLY A 475 -19.18 -13.07 -6.07
C GLY A 475 -18.46 -13.93 -7.10
N PHE A 476 -18.60 -13.54 -8.36
CA PHE A 476 -17.90 -14.14 -9.48
C PHE A 476 -17.47 -13.08 -10.50
N ASN A 477 -16.40 -13.36 -11.24
CA ASN A 477 -15.89 -12.51 -12.32
C ASN A 477 -15.50 -13.36 -13.53
N LYS A 478 -15.77 -12.88 -14.74
CA LYS A 478 -15.05 -13.24 -15.97
C LYS A 478 -13.77 -12.41 -16.05
N VAL A 479 -12.61 -13.05 -15.91
CA VAL A 479 -11.30 -12.39 -15.77
C VAL A 479 -10.42 -12.45 -17.03
N SER A 480 -10.92 -12.98 -18.14
CA SER A 480 -10.16 -13.10 -19.40
C SER A 480 -10.73 -12.27 -20.55
N GLY A 481 -9.87 -11.95 -21.52
CA GLY A 481 -10.22 -11.28 -22.77
C GLY A 481 -10.42 -9.77 -22.65
N ALA A 482 -10.96 -9.19 -23.72
CA ALA A 482 -11.24 -7.76 -23.83
C ALA A 482 -12.47 -7.34 -23.00
N HIS A 483 -13.51 -8.18 -22.97
CA HIS A 483 -14.74 -7.95 -22.20
C HIS A 483 -14.73 -8.78 -20.93
N ARG A 484 -14.93 -8.13 -19.79
CA ARG A 484 -14.96 -8.73 -18.45
C ARG A 484 -16.20 -8.22 -17.72
N PHE A 485 -16.72 -9.04 -16.81
CA PHE A 485 -17.89 -8.69 -16.03
C PHE A 485 -17.98 -9.55 -14.79
N GLY A 486 -18.76 -9.13 -13.82
CA GLY A 486 -18.96 -9.85 -12.59
C GLY A 486 -20.07 -9.28 -11.75
N ALA A 487 -20.39 -10.00 -10.68
CA ALA A 487 -21.32 -9.54 -9.66
C ALA A 487 -20.90 -10.07 -8.29
N ASN A 488 -21.18 -9.30 -7.25
CA ASN A 488 -20.93 -9.71 -5.88
C ASN A 488 -21.98 -9.15 -4.92
N TYR A 489 -22.20 -9.88 -3.84
CA TYR A 489 -22.99 -9.49 -2.69
C TYR A 489 -22.06 -9.28 -1.49
N PHE A 490 -22.39 -8.31 -0.65
CA PHE A 490 -21.69 -8.01 0.59
C PHE A 490 -22.71 -7.65 1.67
N MET A 491 -22.45 -8.07 2.91
CA MET A 491 -23.29 -7.77 4.07
C MET A 491 -22.40 -7.58 5.30
N ARG A 492 -22.72 -6.59 6.13
CA ARG A 492 -22.10 -6.39 7.44
C ARG A 492 -23.16 -5.99 8.47
N THR A 493 -23.28 -6.78 9.53
CA THR A 493 -24.25 -6.56 10.61
C THR A 493 -23.93 -5.31 11.44
N LYS A 494 -24.90 -4.85 12.24
CA LYS A 494 -24.76 -3.67 13.11
C LYS A 494 -23.65 -3.83 14.16
N ASP A 495 -23.56 -5.01 14.76
CA ASP A 495 -22.66 -5.28 15.88
C ASP A 495 -21.29 -5.81 15.46
N TYR A 496 -21.00 -5.81 14.15
CA TYR A 496 -19.70 -6.20 13.63
C TYR A 496 -18.64 -5.17 14.05
N ASP A 497 -17.59 -5.65 14.70
CA ASP A 497 -16.55 -4.81 15.26
C ASP A 497 -15.19 -5.51 15.15
N ILE A 498 -14.29 -4.91 14.37
CA ILE A 498 -12.91 -5.39 14.20
C ILE A 498 -11.90 -4.32 14.62
N GLY A 499 -12.32 -3.30 15.38
CA GLY A 499 -11.55 -2.09 15.62
C GLY A 499 -10.21 -2.33 16.32
N ASP A 500 -10.09 -3.39 17.13
CA ASP A 500 -8.89 -3.68 17.92
C ASP A 500 -7.65 -4.03 17.09
N LEU A 501 -7.83 -4.67 15.92
CA LEU A 501 -6.72 -5.00 15.00
C LEU A 501 -7.01 -4.72 13.54
N GLY A 502 -8.22 -4.30 13.18
CA GLY A 502 -8.66 -4.01 11.83
C GLY A 502 -9.19 -2.59 11.68
N TYR A 503 -9.75 -2.34 10.50
CA TYR A 503 -10.39 -1.06 10.15
C TYR A 503 -11.70 -1.33 9.42
N TYR A 504 -12.74 -0.60 9.79
CA TYR A 504 -14.02 -0.59 9.09
C TYR A 504 -14.67 0.79 9.23
N ASP A 505 -15.36 1.23 8.19
CA ASP A 505 -16.01 2.54 8.15
C ASP A 505 -17.50 2.45 8.51
N ARG A 506 -18.20 1.42 8.01
CA ARG A 506 -19.67 1.33 8.03
C ARG A 506 -20.15 0.02 8.65
N THR A 507 -21.35 -0.03 9.21
CA THR A 507 -22.00 -1.25 9.73
C THR A 507 -23.49 -1.25 9.37
N ASN A 508 -24.21 -2.34 9.62
CA ASN A 508 -25.67 -2.39 9.40
C ASN A 508 -26.12 -2.19 7.93
N TYR A 509 -25.45 -2.81 6.96
CA TYR A 509 -25.82 -2.68 5.56
C TYR A 509 -25.55 -3.95 4.74
N HIS A 510 -26.21 -4.04 3.59
CA HIS A 510 -25.84 -4.95 2.53
C HIS A 510 -25.80 -4.25 1.18
N SER A 511 -24.99 -4.79 0.26
CA SER A 511 -24.82 -4.27 -1.08
C SER A 511 -24.81 -5.37 -2.13
N ILE A 512 -25.41 -5.07 -3.28
CA ILE A 512 -25.29 -5.86 -4.50
C ILE A 512 -24.54 -4.99 -5.50
N ASN A 513 -23.47 -5.55 -6.06
CA ASN A 513 -22.61 -4.86 -7.00
C ASN A 513 -22.51 -5.67 -8.29
N ALA A 514 -22.55 -4.98 -9.42
CA ALA A 514 -22.29 -5.54 -10.74
C ALA A 514 -21.22 -4.70 -11.43
N ASN A 515 -20.31 -5.35 -12.13
CA ASN A 515 -19.26 -4.69 -12.88
C ASN A 515 -19.20 -5.20 -14.33
N TYR A 516 -18.80 -4.31 -15.23
CA TYR A 516 -18.44 -4.61 -16.61
C TYR A 516 -17.21 -3.78 -16.96
N SER A 517 -16.24 -4.40 -17.62
CA SER A 517 -15.11 -3.67 -18.18
C SER A 517 -14.78 -4.13 -19.59
N PHE A 518 -14.30 -3.18 -20.37
CA PHE A 518 -13.79 -3.41 -21.71
C PHE A 518 -12.39 -2.81 -21.83
N ARG A 519 -11.47 -3.53 -22.47
CA ARG A 519 -10.11 -3.03 -22.72
C ARG A 519 -9.56 -3.45 -24.07
N TYR A 520 -8.67 -2.62 -24.60
CA TYR A 520 -7.83 -2.99 -25.73
C TYR A 520 -6.76 -3.99 -25.31
N LEU A 521 -6.69 -5.10 -26.04
CA LEU A 521 -5.61 -6.09 -25.91
C LEU A 521 -4.42 -5.77 -26.83
N GLN A 522 -4.66 -4.91 -27.82
CA GLN A 522 -3.70 -4.43 -28.81
C GLN A 522 -4.02 -2.97 -29.13
N PRO A 523 -3.03 -2.13 -29.47
CA PRO A 523 -3.25 -0.75 -29.91
C PRO A 523 -4.21 -0.67 -31.10
N ARG A 524 -5.05 0.37 -31.15
CA ARG A 524 -5.99 0.61 -32.26
C ARG A 524 -6.07 2.09 -32.59
N GLY A 525 -6.10 2.42 -33.89
CA GLY A 525 -6.12 3.81 -34.35
C GLY A 525 -4.93 4.61 -33.80
N ASN A 526 -5.22 5.72 -33.12
CA ASN A 526 -4.22 6.57 -32.46
C ASN A 526 -3.99 6.25 -30.97
N LEU A 527 -4.60 5.17 -30.45
CA LEU A 527 -4.50 4.79 -29.02
C LEU A 527 -3.58 3.58 -28.82
N ASN A 528 -2.70 3.67 -27.83
CA ASN A 528 -1.96 2.54 -27.30
C ASN A 528 -2.87 1.66 -26.42
N SER A 529 -3.71 2.30 -25.60
CA SER A 529 -4.64 1.61 -24.72
C SER A 529 -5.95 2.37 -24.61
N LEU A 530 -7.01 1.60 -24.37
CA LEU A 530 -8.32 2.09 -23.94
C LEU A 530 -8.84 1.09 -22.92
N SER A 531 -9.32 1.60 -21.80
CA SER A 531 -10.03 0.84 -20.77
C SER A 531 -11.31 1.56 -20.42
N TYR A 532 -12.39 0.83 -20.29
CA TYR A 532 -13.70 1.32 -19.88
C TYR A 532 -14.20 0.46 -18.74
N ASN A 533 -14.73 1.07 -17.68
CA ASN A 533 -15.23 0.38 -16.49
C ASN A 533 -16.61 0.92 -16.13
N LEU A 534 -17.58 0.04 -15.95
CA LEU A 534 -18.92 0.34 -15.45
C LEU A 534 -19.14 -0.47 -14.17
N ASN A 535 -19.51 0.21 -13.09
CA ASN A 535 -19.87 -0.38 -11.82
C ASN A 535 -21.26 0.12 -11.44
N VAL A 536 -22.12 -0.79 -11.00
CA VAL A 536 -23.45 -0.48 -10.48
C VAL A 536 -23.55 -1.07 -9.10
N SER A 537 -23.94 -0.27 -8.12
CA SER A 537 -24.14 -0.72 -6.75
C SER A 537 -25.52 -0.35 -6.24
N HIS A 538 -26.13 -1.26 -5.49
CA HIS A 538 -27.38 -1.05 -4.77
C HIS A 538 -27.14 -1.38 -3.29
N ASN A 539 -27.34 -0.39 -2.43
CA ASN A 539 -27.08 -0.49 -1.00
C ASN A 539 -28.39 -0.33 -0.23
N ARG A 540 -28.53 -1.11 0.83
CA ARG A 540 -29.65 -1.04 1.77
C ARG A 540 -29.16 -1.27 3.19
N ARG A 541 -29.91 -0.75 4.15
CA ARG A 541 -29.74 -1.01 5.57
C ARG A 541 -30.27 -2.40 5.91
N LEU A 542 -29.59 -3.13 6.79
CA LEU A 542 -30.07 -4.44 7.23
C LEU A 542 -31.27 -4.32 8.18
N ASP A 543 -31.13 -3.50 9.22
CA ASP A 543 -32.24 -3.22 10.12
C ASP A 543 -33.32 -2.41 9.38
N GLN A 544 -34.59 -2.84 9.51
CA GLN A 544 -35.77 -2.16 8.94
C GLN A 544 -35.80 -2.11 7.40
N ASP A 545 -34.87 -2.80 6.71
CA ASP A 545 -34.75 -2.90 5.25
C ASP A 545 -35.01 -1.57 4.50
N MET A 546 -34.16 -0.58 4.77
CA MET A 546 -34.28 0.75 4.19
C MET A 546 -33.32 0.93 3.00
N PHE A 547 -33.80 1.53 1.92
CA PHE A 547 -32.94 2.00 0.83
C PHE A 547 -31.91 3.01 1.34
N THR A 548 -30.62 2.84 1.02
CA THR A 548 -29.59 3.84 1.31
C THR A 548 -29.15 4.55 0.04
N GLN A 549 -28.64 3.83 -0.96
CA GLN A 549 -28.20 4.44 -2.22
C GLN A 549 -28.19 3.47 -3.39
N PHE A 550 -28.32 4.02 -4.61
CA PHE A 550 -28.09 3.33 -5.87
C PHE A 550 -27.11 4.16 -6.68
N VAL A 551 -25.96 3.58 -7.03
CA VAL A 551 -24.86 4.32 -7.63
C VAL A 551 -24.44 3.65 -8.93
N ILE A 552 -24.41 4.45 -10.00
CA ILE A 552 -23.80 4.06 -11.27
C ILE A 552 -22.49 4.82 -11.40
N HIS A 553 -21.37 4.11 -11.46
CA HIS A 553 -20.05 4.70 -11.70
C HIS A 553 -19.50 4.17 -13.02
N ASN A 554 -19.17 5.08 -13.92
CA ASN A 554 -18.52 4.74 -15.19
C ASN A 554 -17.25 5.55 -15.40
N SER A 555 -16.21 4.92 -15.95
CA SER A 555 -14.97 5.57 -16.33
C SER A 555 -14.46 5.10 -17.69
N ILE A 556 -13.74 5.97 -18.38
CA ILE A 556 -12.94 5.65 -19.55
C ILE A 556 -11.53 6.24 -19.41
N ASP A 557 -10.54 5.42 -19.71
CA ASP A 557 -9.12 5.73 -19.64
C ASP A 557 -8.48 5.46 -21.00
N MET A 558 -7.82 6.46 -21.56
CA MET A 558 -7.21 6.38 -22.88
C MET A 558 -5.77 6.87 -22.84
N GLN A 559 -4.90 6.17 -23.57
CA GLN A 559 -3.54 6.64 -23.81
C GLN A 559 -3.27 6.67 -25.32
N THR A 560 -2.86 7.83 -25.82
CA THR A 560 -2.47 7.99 -27.22
C THR A 560 -1.13 7.31 -27.52
N LYS A 561 -0.83 7.11 -28.80
CA LYS A 561 0.50 6.71 -29.28
C LYS A 561 1.61 7.72 -28.96
N LYS A 562 1.24 8.95 -28.59
CA LYS A 562 2.15 10.00 -28.10
C LYS A 562 2.26 10.02 -26.57
N PHE A 563 1.70 9.02 -25.87
CA PHE A 563 1.75 8.86 -24.41
C PHE A 563 1.10 9.98 -23.60
N PHE A 564 0.30 10.80 -24.28
CA PHE A 564 -0.69 11.64 -23.63
C PHE A 564 -1.84 10.74 -23.15
N SER A 565 -2.10 10.77 -21.85
CA SER A 565 -3.19 10.03 -21.21
C SER A 565 -4.31 10.99 -20.84
N TYR A 566 -5.54 10.57 -21.04
CA TYR A 566 -6.72 11.36 -20.69
C TYR A 566 -7.89 10.41 -20.48
N GLY A 567 -8.80 10.85 -19.63
CA GLY A 567 -9.94 10.04 -19.26
C GLY A 567 -10.96 10.87 -18.51
N GLY A 568 -12.05 10.20 -18.17
CA GLY A 568 -13.14 10.82 -17.46
C GLY A 568 -14.19 9.81 -17.09
N GLY A 569 -15.12 10.23 -16.25
CA GLY A 569 -16.16 9.37 -15.77
C GLY A 569 -17.34 10.14 -15.22
N LEU A 570 -18.39 9.38 -14.91
CA LEU A 570 -19.58 9.85 -14.24
C LEU A 570 -19.84 8.93 -13.04
N MET A 571 -20.03 9.51 -11.86
CA MET A 571 -20.74 8.85 -10.77
C MET A 571 -22.13 9.45 -10.65
N ILE A 572 -23.17 8.62 -10.64
CA ILE A 572 -24.56 9.05 -10.71
C ILE A 572 -25.33 8.44 -9.55
N TRP A 573 -25.98 9.29 -8.77
CA TRP A 573 -26.89 8.93 -7.69
C TRP A 573 -28.30 9.38 -8.09
N PRO A 574 -29.00 8.61 -8.94
CA PRO A 574 -30.20 9.11 -9.63
C PRO A 574 -31.37 9.39 -8.69
N ILE A 575 -31.39 8.79 -7.51
CA ILE A 575 -32.45 8.94 -6.49
C ILE A 575 -31.92 9.49 -5.15
N GLY A 576 -30.67 9.97 -5.12
CA GLY A 576 -30.01 10.46 -3.92
C GLY A 576 -29.58 9.35 -2.95
N GLU A 577 -29.28 9.76 -1.72
CA GLU A 577 -28.87 8.89 -0.62
C GLU A 577 -29.70 9.18 0.65
N ASN A 578 -30.02 8.13 1.39
CA ASN A 578 -30.43 8.22 2.79
C ASN A 578 -29.22 7.89 3.67
N ASP A 579 -28.51 8.93 4.12
CA ASP A 579 -27.28 8.79 4.91
C ASP A 579 -27.64 8.51 6.37
N ILE A 580 -27.43 7.26 6.81
CA ILE A 580 -27.73 6.80 8.17
C ILE A 580 -26.64 7.12 9.19
N TYR A 581 -25.50 7.67 8.76
CA TYR A 581 -24.34 7.92 9.61
C TYR A 581 -24.22 9.40 9.97
N GLU A 582 -24.54 10.30 9.04
CA GLU A 582 -24.42 11.74 9.27
C GLU A 582 -25.16 12.21 10.54
N PRO A 583 -26.36 11.73 10.89
CA PRO A 583 -27.06 12.16 12.11
C PRO A 583 -26.41 11.72 13.44
N ARG A 584 -25.43 10.81 13.42
CA ARG A 584 -24.79 10.22 14.62
C ARG A 584 -25.78 9.66 15.65
N THR A 585 -26.98 9.26 15.18
CA THR A 585 -28.08 8.79 16.02
C THR A 585 -28.78 7.62 15.33
N ALA A 586 -28.86 6.48 16.02
CA ALA A 586 -29.42 5.26 15.46
C ALA A 586 -30.89 5.44 15.05
N GLY A 587 -31.26 4.89 13.88
CA GLY A 587 -32.63 4.98 13.36
C GLY A 587 -32.95 6.27 12.62
N ARG A 588 -32.08 7.29 12.70
CA ARG A 588 -32.21 8.55 11.95
C ARG A 588 -31.35 8.50 10.69
N TYR A 589 -31.71 9.31 9.69
CA TYR A 589 -30.94 9.44 8.45
C TYR A 589 -31.08 10.87 7.90
N LEU A 590 -30.09 11.34 7.15
CA LEU A 590 -30.13 12.60 6.42
C LEU A 590 -30.36 12.32 4.93
N LYS A 591 -31.35 12.97 4.32
CA LYS A 591 -31.57 12.89 2.87
C LYS A 591 -30.56 13.75 2.11
N ILE A 592 -29.76 13.11 1.28
CA ILE A 592 -28.88 13.75 0.30
C ILE A 592 -29.57 13.68 -1.08
N PRO A 593 -29.76 14.81 -1.77
CA PRO A 593 -30.42 14.83 -3.09
C PRO A 593 -29.68 14.02 -4.15
N ALA A 594 -30.39 13.70 -5.22
CA ALA A 594 -29.80 13.11 -6.41
C ALA A 594 -28.64 13.98 -6.94
N MET A 595 -27.60 13.36 -7.47
CA MET A 595 -26.46 14.07 -8.02
C MET A 595 -25.86 13.34 -9.22
N ILE A 596 -25.14 14.10 -10.03
CA ILE A 596 -24.23 13.57 -11.05
C ILE A 596 -22.86 14.14 -10.74
N ASN A 597 -21.83 13.32 -10.93
CA ASN A 597 -20.47 13.66 -10.63
C ASN A 597 -19.59 13.41 -11.86
N PRO A 598 -19.47 14.37 -12.78
CA PRO A 598 -18.50 14.32 -13.85
C PRO A 598 -17.10 14.62 -13.34
N TRP A 599 -16.16 13.77 -13.75
CA TRP A 599 -14.74 14.02 -13.57
C TRP A 599 -13.95 13.78 -14.85
N ILE A 600 -12.84 14.50 -14.98
CA ILE A 600 -11.89 14.36 -16.08
C ILE A 600 -10.47 14.46 -15.56
N TYR A 601 -9.53 13.77 -16.22
CA TYR A 601 -8.11 14.02 -16.03
C TYR A 601 -7.37 14.11 -17.35
N ILE A 602 -6.23 14.79 -17.28
CA ILE A 602 -5.25 14.86 -18.34
C ILE A 602 -3.87 14.65 -17.73
N THR A 603 -3.08 13.78 -18.35
CA THR A 603 -1.67 13.57 -18.05
C THR A 603 -0.84 13.69 -19.32
N THR A 604 0.10 14.62 -19.33
CA THR A 604 1.04 14.77 -20.46
C THR A 604 2.06 13.63 -20.50
N ASP A 605 2.76 13.49 -21.64
CA ASP A 605 3.82 12.51 -21.83
C ASP A 605 4.86 12.51 -20.69
N ASN A 606 4.89 11.42 -19.91
CA ASN A 606 5.79 11.24 -18.77
C ASN A 606 7.27 11.12 -19.16
N ARG A 607 7.61 11.05 -20.45
CA ARG A 607 9.01 11.01 -20.89
C ARG A 607 9.64 12.39 -21.02
N LYS A 608 8.82 13.45 -20.99
CA LYS A 608 9.27 14.84 -21.13
C LYS A 608 9.77 15.40 -19.80
N LYS A 609 10.60 16.45 -19.90
CA LYS A 609 11.13 17.16 -18.72
C LYS A 609 10.00 17.79 -17.90
N PHE A 610 9.10 18.50 -18.57
CA PHE A 610 7.88 19.00 -17.96
C PHE A 610 6.77 17.96 -18.12
N ARG A 611 6.12 17.64 -17.01
CA ARG A 611 4.91 16.82 -16.98
C ARG A 611 3.83 17.60 -16.26
N LEU A 612 2.61 17.53 -16.76
CA LEU A 612 1.43 18.03 -16.09
C LEU A 612 0.44 16.89 -15.91
N ASN A 613 0.00 16.69 -14.68
CA ASN A 613 -1.19 15.92 -14.35
C ASN A 613 -2.23 16.88 -13.76
N THR A 614 -3.44 16.87 -14.30
CA THR A 614 -4.53 17.73 -13.84
C THR A 614 -5.83 16.95 -13.82
N TYR A 615 -6.64 17.21 -12.80
CA TYR A 615 -7.89 16.50 -12.53
C TYR A 615 -8.95 17.51 -12.08
N VAL A 616 -10.16 17.36 -12.60
CA VAL A 616 -11.33 18.17 -12.22
C VAL A 616 -12.44 17.20 -11.90
N ASP A 617 -13.10 17.41 -10.77
CA ASP A 617 -14.17 16.56 -10.27
C ASP A 617 -15.26 17.42 -9.63
N TYR A 618 -16.46 17.36 -10.19
CA TYR A 618 -17.54 18.29 -9.87
C TYR A 618 -18.80 17.52 -9.46
N TYR A 619 -19.42 17.86 -8.34
CA TYR A 619 -20.60 17.19 -7.78
C TYR A 619 -21.78 18.18 -7.71
N PRO A 620 -22.49 18.45 -8.81
CA PRO A 620 -23.75 19.18 -8.76
C PRO A 620 -24.84 18.30 -8.14
N TYR A 621 -25.44 18.80 -7.06
CA TYR A 621 -26.61 18.17 -6.44
C TYR A 621 -27.89 18.75 -7.04
N ASN A 622 -28.97 17.97 -7.03
CA ASN A 622 -30.32 18.42 -7.35
C ASN A 622 -30.91 19.28 -6.20
N GLU A 623 -30.17 20.32 -5.84
CA GLU A 623 -30.48 21.28 -4.79
C GLU A 623 -29.82 22.61 -5.16
N LYS A 624 -30.58 23.70 -5.11
CA LYS A 624 -30.15 25.00 -5.64
C LYS A 624 -28.83 25.46 -5.02
N GLY A 625 -27.82 25.59 -5.87
CA GLY A 625 -26.50 26.09 -5.49
C GLY A 625 -25.67 25.13 -4.64
N ARG A 626 -26.12 23.91 -4.34
CA ARG A 626 -25.30 22.93 -3.62
C ARG A 626 -24.38 22.21 -4.60
N TYR A 627 -23.08 22.26 -4.34
CA TYR A 627 -22.09 21.54 -5.15
C TYR A 627 -20.78 21.32 -4.42
N LYS A 628 -20.01 20.35 -4.90
CA LYS A 628 -18.59 20.17 -4.56
C LYS A 628 -17.72 20.30 -5.82
N LEU A 629 -16.57 20.93 -5.72
CA LEU A 629 -15.57 21.02 -6.78
C LEU A 629 -14.21 20.64 -6.21
N ILE A 630 -13.59 19.61 -6.77
CA ILE A 630 -12.21 19.24 -6.51
C ILE A 630 -11.40 19.57 -7.78
N TYR A 631 -10.30 20.28 -7.61
CA TYR A 631 -9.34 20.54 -8.66
C TYR A 631 -7.94 20.16 -8.19
N GLU A 632 -7.25 19.36 -8.98
CA GLU A 632 -5.85 19.04 -8.75
C GLU A 632 -4.98 19.56 -9.89
N PHE A 633 -3.87 20.19 -9.51
CA PHE A 633 -2.84 20.68 -10.41
C PHE A 633 -1.48 20.17 -9.95
N ASN A 634 -0.92 19.24 -10.72
CA ASN A 634 0.26 18.46 -10.35
C ASN A 634 1.35 18.56 -11.43
N PRO A 635 2.01 19.72 -11.61
CA PRO A 635 3.14 19.83 -12.51
C PRO A 635 4.41 19.24 -11.88
N SER A 636 5.27 18.67 -12.72
CA SER A 636 6.63 18.31 -12.35
C SER A 636 7.61 18.74 -13.42
N TYR A 637 8.84 19.03 -13.00
CA TYR A 637 9.91 19.41 -13.90
C TYR A 637 11.21 18.70 -13.56
N LYS A 638 11.80 18.06 -14.56
CA LYS A 638 13.14 17.47 -14.53
C LYS A 638 14.18 18.53 -14.92
N PHE A 639 14.89 19.07 -13.94
CA PHE A 639 15.97 20.03 -14.19
C PHE A 639 17.23 19.34 -14.73
N SER A 640 17.54 18.16 -14.20
CA SER A 640 18.65 17.32 -14.66
C SER A 640 18.35 15.84 -14.37
N ASP A 641 19.25 14.93 -14.76
CA ASP A 641 19.15 13.53 -14.33
C ASP A 641 19.30 13.36 -12.80
N LYS A 642 19.75 14.39 -12.07
CA LYS A 642 19.94 14.35 -10.61
C LYS A 642 18.89 15.11 -9.81
N LEU A 643 18.06 15.93 -10.47
CA LEU A 643 17.16 16.87 -9.80
C LEU A 643 15.82 16.93 -10.50
N ARG A 644 14.78 16.60 -9.75
CA ARG A 644 13.38 16.78 -10.13
C ARG A 644 12.59 17.45 -9.02
N PHE A 645 11.61 18.23 -9.45
CA PHE A 645 10.66 18.92 -8.57
C PHE A 645 9.24 18.51 -8.93
N TYR A 646 8.42 18.31 -7.91
CA TYR A 646 7.00 18.07 -8.02
C TYR A 646 6.27 19.10 -7.18
N TYR A 647 5.22 19.66 -7.77
CA TYR A 647 4.25 20.46 -7.06
C TYR A 647 2.91 19.74 -7.11
N ASN A 648 2.21 19.72 -5.98
CA ASN A 648 0.84 19.27 -5.87
C ASN A 648 0.02 20.44 -5.31
N ALA A 649 -1.04 20.80 -5.99
CA ALA A 649 -2.06 21.70 -5.45
C ALA A 649 -3.41 21.01 -5.58
N SER A 650 -4.10 20.83 -4.45
CA SER A 650 -5.47 20.33 -4.39
C SER A 650 -6.37 21.41 -3.80
N LEU A 651 -7.41 21.79 -4.54
CA LEU A 651 -8.45 22.70 -4.12
C LEU A 651 -9.74 21.90 -4.00
N ASN A 652 -10.35 21.89 -2.82
CA ASN A 652 -11.66 21.29 -2.60
C ASN A 652 -12.61 22.36 -2.04
N TYR A 653 -13.65 22.69 -2.80
CA TYR A 653 -14.67 23.64 -2.41
C TYR A 653 -16.04 22.95 -2.35
N GLU A 654 -16.71 23.07 -1.22
CA GLU A 654 -18.04 22.54 -0.97
C GLU A 654 -18.97 23.69 -0.62
N ASN A 655 -19.97 23.95 -1.44
CA ASN A 655 -20.95 25.01 -1.24
C ASN A 655 -22.28 24.44 -0.79
N ASN A 656 -22.85 25.03 0.27
CA ASN A 656 -24.08 24.53 0.90
C ASN A 656 -24.00 23.05 1.30
N ASP A 657 -22.83 22.60 1.74
CA ASP A 657 -22.70 21.30 2.40
C ASP A 657 -23.62 21.25 3.63
N LYS A 658 -24.12 20.05 3.96
CA LYS A 658 -24.98 19.82 5.12
C LYS A 658 -24.39 18.70 5.93
N GLY A 659 -24.14 18.96 7.21
CA GLY A 659 -23.64 17.93 8.10
C GLY A 659 -23.96 18.20 9.56
N PHE A 660 -23.74 17.19 10.39
CA PHE A 660 -24.00 17.25 11.83
C PHE A 660 -23.19 18.36 12.52
N VAL A 661 -23.83 19.06 13.46
CA VAL A 661 -23.18 20.08 14.30
C VAL A 661 -23.35 19.86 15.80
N GLY A 662 -24.36 19.10 16.20
CA GLY A 662 -24.66 18.85 17.61
C GLY A 662 -26.03 18.18 17.76
N LYS A 663 -26.36 17.84 19.00
CA LYS A 663 -27.69 17.36 19.40
C LYS A 663 -27.96 17.74 20.84
N ASP A 664 -29.22 17.86 21.19
CA ASP A 664 -29.69 17.88 22.58
C ASP A 664 -30.54 16.62 22.87
N ASP A 665 -31.26 16.59 23.99
CA ASP A 665 -32.11 15.46 24.38
C ASP A 665 -33.27 15.19 23.39
N THR A 666 -33.63 16.18 22.58
CA THR A 666 -34.81 16.18 21.70
C THR A 666 -34.46 16.23 20.22
N ASP A 667 -33.46 17.03 19.85
CA ASP A 667 -33.20 17.43 18.48
C ASP A 667 -31.78 17.12 18.02
N ILE A 668 -31.66 16.80 16.74
CA ILE A 668 -30.38 16.64 16.05
C ILE A 668 -30.20 17.84 15.14
N PHE A 669 -29.12 18.59 15.33
CA PHE A 669 -28.84 19.79 14.58
C PHE A 669 -27.91 19.50 13.38
N ILE A 670 -28.34 19.94 12.21
CA ILE A 670 -27.61 19.88 10.95
C ILE A 670 -27.29 21.31 10.53
N GLY A 671 -26.03 21.61 10.28
CA GLY A 671 -25.59 22.91 9.81
C GLY A 671 -25.37 22.93 8.32
N ARG A 672 -25.83 24.00 7.67
CA ARG A 672 -25.54 24.29 6.26
C ARG A 672 -24.31 25.18 6.18
N ARG A 673 -23.29 24.75 5.45
CA ARG A 673 -21.96 25.38 5.48
C ARG A 673 -21.29 25.46 4.11
N ASN A 674 -20.32 26.34 4.02
CA ASN A 674 -19.32 26.32 2.96
C ASN A 674 -18.02 25.79 3.54
N ARG A 675 -17.34 24.91 2.80
CA ARG A 675 -16.00 24.45 3.14
C ARG A 675 -15.06 24.76 2.00
N PHE A 676 -13.89 25.30 2.33
CA PHE A 676 -12.82 25.51 1.37
C PHE A 676 -11.54 24.93 1.93
N THR A 677 -10.98 23.96 1.21
CA THR A 677 -9.75 23.28 1.58
C THR A 677 -8.72 23.45 0.48
N VAL A 678 -7.50 23.78 0.88
CA VAL A 678 -6.33 23.90 0.02
C VAL A 678 -5.23 23.01 0.60
N GLU A 679 -4.73 22.07 -0.18
CA GLU A 679 -3.51 21.32 0.12
C GLU A 679 -2.46 21.69 -0.92
N ASN A 680 -1.31 22.20 -0.46
CA ASN A 680 -0.14 22.43 -1.28
C ASN A 680 0.95 21.44 -0.83
N GLY A 681 1.51 20.71 -1.78
CA GLY A 681 2.62 19.80 -1.58
C GLY A 681 3.79 20.19 -2.47
N ILE A 682 4.99 20.16 -1.90
CA ILE A 682 6.23 20.23 -2.68
C ILE A 682 7.04 19.00 -2.33
N SER A 683 7.47 18.25 -3.33
CA SER A 683 8.50 17.25 -3.15
C SER A 683 9.63 17.45 -4.14
N SER A 684 10.84 17.20 -3.69
CA SER A 684 12.02 17.26 -4.55
C SER A 684 13.05 16.26 -4.06
N GLN A 685 13.78 15.73 -5.03
CA GLN A 685 14.89 14.85 -4.77
C GLN A 685 16.11 15.36 -5.54
N TYR A 686 17.20 15.55 -4.81
CA TYR A 686 18.52 15.78 -5.37
C TYR A 686 19.42 14.59 -5.06
N THR A 687 19.77 13.83 -6.09
CA THR A 687 20.58 12.62 -5.95
C THR A 687 22.02 12.88 -6.36
N PHE A 688 22.97 12.73 -5.44
CA PHE A 688 24.39 12.99 -5.70
C PHE A 688 25.00 11.88 -6.57
N ASN A 689 24.71 10.63 -6.20
CA ASN A 689 25.05 9.37 -6.85
C ASN A 689 24.06 8.28 -6.39
N ASN A 690 24.17 7.05 -6.87
CA ASN A 690 23.27 5.94 -6.52
C ASN A 690 23.30 5.48 -5.04
N LYS A 691 24.08 6.15 -4.18
CA LYS A 691 24.21 5.88 -2.74
C LYS A 691 23.84 7.05 -1.84
N MET A 692 23.69 8.27 -2.39
CA MET A 692 23.51 9.50 -1.61
C MET A 692 22.43 10.38 -2.21
N ALA A 693 21.46 10.80 -1.40
CA ALA A 693 20.38 11.68 -1.83
C ALA A 693 19.93 12.64 -0.72
N LEU A 694 19.38 13.77 -1.15
CA LEU A 694 18.69 14.75 -0.33
C LEU A 694 17.24 14.84 -0.80
N ASN A 695 16.29 14.58 0.09
CA ASN A 695 14.86 14.59 -0.19
C ASN A 695 14.19 15.70 0.60
N LEU A 696 13.38 16.49 -0.10
CA LEU A 696 12.50 17.49 0.48
C LEU A 696 11.06 17.00 0.35
N SER A 697 10.32 17.03 1.44
CA SER A 697 8.87 16.88 1.46
C SER A 697 8.26 18.04 2.24
N PHE A 698 7.33 18.75 1.63
CA PHE A 698 6.62 19.87 2.23
C PHE A 698 5.13 19.69 2.01
N ARG A 699 4.34 20.01 3.04
CA ARG A 699 2.89 20.05 2.98
C ARG A 699 2.37 21.27 3.74
N HIS A 700 1.53 22.06 3.10
CA HIS A 700 0.65 23.03 3.74
C HIS A 700 -0.80 22.61 3.50
N TYR A 701 -1.54 22.43 4.58
CA TYR A 701 -2.97 22.10 4.55
C TYR A 701 -3.74 23.20 5.25
N PHE A 702 -4.70 23.77 4.54
CA PHE A 702 -5.60 24.80 5.04
C PHE A 702 -7.03 24.32 4.78
N SER A 703 -7.88 24.33 5.81
CA SER A 703 -9.30 24.05 5.65
C SER A 703 -10.11 25.02 6.48
N GLU A 704 -11.05 25.70 5.84
CA GLU A 704 -11.97 26.62 6.47
C GLU A 704 -13.40 26.11 6.32
N VAL A 705 -14.19 26.27 7.38
CA VAL A 705 -15.63 26.00 7.40
C VAL A 705 -16.39 27.24 7.87
N THR A 706 -17.37 27.68 7.08
CA THR A 706 -18.28 28.78 7.43
C THR A 706 -19.72 28.31 7.39
N TYR A 707 -20.39 28.30 8.54
CA TYR A 707 -21.81 28.01 8.68
C TYR A 707 -22.68 29.21 8.26
N LYS A 708 -23.81 28.91 7.63
CA LYS A 708 -24.79 29.90 7.16
C LYS A 708 -26.03 29.91 8.05
N ASP A 709 -26.52 28.72 8.36
CA ASP A 709 -27.68 28.48 9.21
C ASP A 709 -27.67 27.05 9.75
N PHE A 710 -28.57 26.81 10.70
CA PHE A 710 -28.79 25.54 11.35
C PHE A 710 -30.24 25.10 11.20
N SER A 711 -30.42 23.78 11.19
CA SER A 711 -31.71 23.14 11.05
C SER A 711 -31.81 21.96 12.01
N THR A 712 -33.02 21.60 12.41
CA THR A 712 -33.29 20.31 13.05
C THR A 712 -33.55 19.24 12.01
N LEU A 713 -33.09 18.02 12.29
CA LEU A 713 -33.39 16.85 11.49
C LEU A 713 -34.79 16.33 11.82
N ASN A 714 -35.61 16.10 10.79
CA ASN A 714 -36.93 15.49 10.91
C ASN A 714 -36.84 13.95 10.86
N ASP A 715 -37.91 13.24 11.21
CA ASP A 715 -37.94 11.76 11.15
C ASP A 715 -37.91 11.21 9.73
N ASP A 716 -38.37 11.99 8.75
CA ASP A 716 -38.33 11.65 7.33
C ASP A 716 -36.98 11.96 6.66
N GLY A 717 -35.98 12.38 7.44
CA GLY A 717 -34.62 12.72 7.02
C GLY A 717 -34.45 14.06 6.30
N ASN A 718 -35.53 14.84 6.14
CA ASN A 718 -35.43 16.23 5.74
C ASN A 718 -35.00 17.11 6.93
N VAL A 719 -34.63 18.36 6.65
CA VAL A 719 -34.21 19.32 7.67
C VAL A 719 -35.11 20.55 7.68
N THR A 720 -35.38 21.08 8.88
CA THR A 720 -36.22 22.26 9.10
C THR A 720 -35.40 23.34 9.79
N PHE A 721 -35.41 24.57 9.27
CA PHE A 721 -34.67 25.70 9.86
C PHE A 721 -34.98 25.86 11.36
N THR A 722 -33.96 26.21 12.15
CA THR A 722 -34.12 26.48 13.58
C THR A 722 -33.15 27.55 14.08
N ASP A 723 -33.64 28.40 14.98
CA ASP A 723 -32.82 29.38 15.73
C ASP A 723 -32.37 28.85 17.11
N ARG A 724 -32.70 27.59 17.43
CA ARG A 724 -32.40 26.99 18.74
C ARG A 724 -30.92 26.65 18.94
N PHE A 725 -30.18 26.48 17.84
CA PHE A 725 -28.74 26.23 17.87
C PHE A 725 -28.00 27.52 17.58
N THR A 726 -27.29 28.05 18.58
CA THR A 726 -26.62 29.36 18.50
C THR A 726 -25.10 29.28 18.65
N ASP A 727 -24.56 28.09 18.90
CA ASP A 727 -23.11 27.87 18.99
C ASP A 727 -22.40 28.27 17.70
N ASN A 728 -21.32 29.03 17.86
CA ASN A 728 -20.38 29.24 16.76
C ASN A 728 -19.67 27.92 16.43
N LYS A 729 -19.82 27.46 15.19
CA LYS A 729 -19.08 26.31 14.64
C LYS A 729 -18.21 26.68 13.45
N ASN A 730 -18.04 27.97 13.16
CA ASN A 730 -17.06 28.42 12.18
C ASN A 730 -15.67 28.05 12.65
N GLY A 731 -14.80 27.70 11.71
CA GLY A 731 -13.42 27.43 12.08
C GLY A 731 -12.47 27.36 10.91
N THR A 732 -11.21 27.56 11.23
CA THR A 732 -10.08 27.52 10.30
C THR A 732 -9.01 26.62 10.89
N PHE A 733 -8.64 25.57 10.15
CA PHE A 733 -7.55 24.68 10.48
C PHE A 733 -6.37 24.90 9.54
N ASN A 734 -5.17 25.04 10.08
CA ASN A 734 -3.93 25.05 9.32
C ASN A 734 -2.96 24.00 9.85
N SER A 735 -2.21 23.41 8.92
CA SER A 735 -1.07 22.57 9.21
C SER A 735 0.05 22.87 8.22
N TRP A 736 1.27 22.96 8.73
CA TRP A 736 2.50 23.16 7.97
C TRP A 736 3.50 22.08 8.40
N ASN A 737 4.08 21.39 7.43
CA ASN A 737 5.01 20.29 7.67
C ASN A 737 6.14 20.32 6.63
N VAL A 738 7.38 20.25 7.11
CA VAL A 738 8.60 20.16 6.28
C VAL A 738 9.48 19.03 6.80
N ASP A 739 9.83 18.12 5.92
CA ASP A 739 10.83 17.07 6.14
C ASP A 739 11.97 17.27 5.13
N LEU A 740 13.21 17.39 5.64
CA LEU A 740 14.43 17.39 4.83
C LEU A 740 15.30 16.21 5.26
N ARG A 741 15.45 15.22 4.38
CA ARG A 741 16.15 13.97 4.67
C ARG A 741 17.37 13.77 3.79
N TYR A 742 18.54 13.66 4.41
CA TYR A 742 19.74 13.16 3.76
C TYR A 742 19.93 11.67 4.04
N SER A 743 20.13 10.88 2.98
CA SER A 743 20.36 9.44 3.05
C SER A 743 21.72 9.09 2.47
N TRP A 744 22.49 8.23 3.15
CA TRP A 744 23.75 7.69 2.64
C TRP A 744 23.86 6.17 2.88
N TRP A 745 23.87 5.41 1.79
CA TRP A 745 24.15 3.98 1.76
C TRP A 745 25.66 3.74 1.65
N PHE A 746 26.35 3.68 2.79
CA PHE A 746 27.81 3.52 2.83
C PHE A 746 28.27 2.08 2.62
N ALA A 747 27.40 1.10 2.85
CA ALA A 747 27.61 -0.31 2.54
C ALA A 747 26.26 -0.98 2.18
N PRO A 748 26.25 -2.15 1.51
CA PRO A 748 25.01 -2.88 1.21
C PRO A 748 24.18 -3.10 2.48
N GLY A 749 22.89 -2.74 2.43
CA GLY A 749 21.97 -2.81 3.58
C GLY A 749 22.27 -1.86 4.75
N SER A 750 23.32 -1.05 4.68
CA SER A 750 23.76 -0.16 5.78
C SER A 750 23.59 1.30 5.40
N GLN A 751 22.94 2.07 6.26
CA GLN A 751 22.46 3.41 5.95
C GLN A 751 22.72 4.39 7.10
N LEU A 752 23.15 5.60 6.75
CA LEU A 752 23.09 6.78 7.62
C LEU A 752 21.97 7.68 7.13
N THR A 753 21.10 8.13 8.05
CA THR A 753 20.01 9.06 7.76
C THR A 753 20.10 10.25 8.71
N LEU A 754 20.13 11.45 8.13
CA LEU A 754 19.97 12.72 8.85
C LEU A 754 18.64 13.34 8.42
N LEU A 755 17.77 13.62 9.37
CA LEU A 755 16.42 14.11 9.14
C LEU A 755 16.18 15.38 9.96
N TYR A 756 15.83 16.46 9.26
CA TYR A 756 15.29 17.67 9.87
C TYR A 756 13.79 17.74 9.61
N ARG A 757 13.04 18.06 10.65
CA ARG A 757 11.59 18.15 10.66
C ARG A 757 11.15 19.43 11.31
N ASN A 758 10.25 20.13 10.65
CA ASN A 758 9.57 21.29 11.17
C ASN A 758 8.06 21.13 10.96
N ALA A 759 7.29 21.28 12.03
CA ALA A 759 5.85 21.14 11.98
C ALA A 759 5.16 22.16 12.89
N VAL A 760 4.06 22.72 12.42
CA VAL A 760 3.19 23.61 13.19
C VAL A 760 1.77 23.50 12.68
N GLY A 761 0.79 23.67 13.56
CA GLY A 761 -0.61 23.66 13.18
C GLY A 761 -1.46 24.34 14.25
N ASN A 762 -2.61 24.85 13.83
CA ASN A 762 -3.59 25.43 14.74
C ASN A 762 -5.02 25.22 14.24
N TYR A 763 -5.93 25.35 15.19
CA TYR A 763 -7.37 25.46 14.95
C TYR A 763 -7.86 26.77 15.55
N LEU A 764 -8.53 27.57 14.74
CA LEU A 764 -9.09 28.86 15.12
C LEU A 764 -10.61 28.77 15.02
N GLU A 765 -11.34 29.21 16.04
CA GLU A 765 -12.82 29.23 16.07
C GLU A 765 -13.44 30.39 15.25
N GLU A 766 -12.74 30.83 14.20
CA GLU A 766 -13.21 31.86 13.28
C GLU A 766 -12.93 31.44 11.83
N SER A 767 -13.69 31.98 10.89
CA SER A 767 -13.53 31.76 9.45
C SER A 767 -13.44 33.09 8.69
N LYS A 768 -13.13 33.02 7.40
CA LYS A 768 -12.86 34.13 6.48
C LYS A 768 -11.65 34.96 6.92
N ILE A 769 -10.64 34.28 7.44
CA ILE A 769 -9.39 34.92 7.83
C ILE A 769 -8.62 35.25 6.55
N GLY A 770 -8.22 36.51 6.39
CA GLY A 770 -7.39 36.92 5.25
C GLY A 770 -6.06 36.14 5.23
N PHE A 771 -5.61 35.75 4.03
CA PHE A 771 -4.43 34.90 3.83
C PHE A 771 -3.21 35.31 4.66
N ASN A 772 -2.81 36.58 4.63
CA ASN A 772 -1.64 37.06 5.38
C ASN A 772 -1.79 36.89 6.89
N LYS A 773 -2.96 37.27 7.44
CA LYS A 773 -3.25 37.15 8.89
C LYS A 773 -3.31 35.68 9.32
N ASN A 774 -3.83 34.80 8.45
CA ASN A 774 -3.87 33.37 8.71
C ASN A 774 -2.46 32.76 8.82
N PHE A 775 -1.57 33.12 7.90
CA PHE A 775 -0.17 32.71 7.93
C PHE A 775 0.60 33.29 9.13
N GLU A 776 0.39 34.58 9.44
CA GLU A 776 0.96 35.22 10.62
C GLU A 776 0.56 34.50 11.91
N ARG A 777 -0.72 34.19 12.08
CA ARG A 777 -1.19 33.41 13.24
C ARG A 777 -0.57 32.03 13.31
N LEU A 778 -0.55 31.29 12.21
CA LEU A 778 0.04 29.95 12.15
C LEU A 778 1.52 29.98 12.56
N PHE A 779 2.30 30.94 12.06
CA PHE A 779 3.73 31.00 12.34
C PHE A 779 4.08 31.65 13.68
N ASN A 780 3.10 32.23 14.38
CA ASN A 780 3.23 32.66 15.77
C ASN A 780 2.97 31.52 16.77
N GLU A 781 2.42 30.38 16.33
CA GLU A 781 2.27 29.20 17.17
C GLU A 781 3.64 28.55 17.45
N PRO A 782 3.83 27.91 18.62
CA PRO A 782 5.02 27.12 18.89
C PRO A 782 5.22 26.03 17.82
N MET A 783 6.38 26.04 17.17
CA MET A 783 6.74 25.03 16.17
C MET A 783 7.48 23.87 16.82
N VAL A 784 7.19 22.67 16.34
CA VAL A 784 8.02 21.49 16.61
C VAL A 784 9.20 21.52 15.65
N ASN A 785 10.41 21.54 16.18
CA ASN A 785 11.64 21.34 15.42
C ASN A 785 12.31 20.06 15.91
N ASN A 786 12.51 19.11 14.99
CA ASN A 786 13.20 17.87 15.30
C ASN A 786 14.39 17.69 14.36
N ILE A 787 15.56 17.45 14.93
CA ILE A 787 16.74 16.97 14.22
C ILE A 787 17.03 15.57 14.71
N SER A 788 17.26 14.65 13.79
CA SER A 788 17.55 13.28 14.14
C SER A 788 18.58 12.65 13.23
N LEU A 789 19.43 11.82 13.83
CA LEU A 789 20.47 11.08 13.15
C LEU A 789 20.29 9.60 13.48
N LYS A 790 20.20 8.75 12.47
CA LYS A 790 20.08 7.30 12.60
C LYS A 790 21.16 6.61 11.79
N LEU A 791 21.86 5.68 12.41
CA LEU A 791 22.84 4.79 11.77
C LEU A 791 22.35 3.35 11.90
N THR A 792 22.21 2.67 10.77
CA THR A 792 21.85 1.25 10.69
C THR A 792 22.97 0.50 9.98
N TYR A 793 23.38 -0.65 10.51
CA TYR A 793 24.43 -1.48 9.91
C TYR A 793 23.91 -2.90 9.65
N TYR A 794 24.06 -3.38 8.42
CA TYR A 794 23.62 -4.73 8.03
C TYR A 794 24.72 -5.76 8.26
N ILE A 795 24.35 -6.86 8.93
CA ILE A 795 25.25 -7.98 9.21
C ILE A 795 24.60 -9.26 8.67
N ASP A 796 25.18 -9.82 7.61
CA ASP A 796 24.86 -11.17 7.12
C ASP A 796 25.74 -12.21 7.86
N TYR A 797 25.09 -13.18 8.50
CA TYR A 797 25.76 -14.24 9.23
C TYR A 797 26.77 -15.02 8.36
N ASN A 798 26.47 -15.26 7.09
CA ASN A 798 27.34 -16.04 6.20
C ASN A 798 28.65 -15.30 5.90
N GLN A 799 28.60 -13.97 5.84
CA GLN A 799 29.78 -13.11 5.71
C GLN A 799 30.53 -12.98 7.04
N ALA A 800 29.81 -12.70 8.14
CA ALA A 800 30.40 -12.50 9.46
C ALA A 800 31.14 -13.75 9.98
N LYS A 801 30.69 -14.97 9.63
CA LYS A 801 31.39 -16.22 9.97
C LYS A 801 32.85 -16.24 9.49
N ARG A 802 33.18 -15.50 8.42
CA ARG A 802 34.56 -15.41 7.91
C ARG A 802 35.45 -14.49 8.77
N TRP A 803 34.87 -13.52 9.48
CA TRP A 803 35.62 -12.62 10.37
C TRP A 803 36.25 -13.38 11.53
N PHE A 804 35.57 -14.41 12.03
CA PHE A 804 36.04 -15.26 13.13
C PHE A 804 36.87 -16.48 12.68
N LYS A 805 37.08 -16.67 11.37
CA LYS A 805 37.84 -17.79 10.80
C LYS A 805 39.30 -17.44 10.47
N LYS A 806 39.80 -16.28 10.92
CA LYS A 806 41.25 -16.04 11.01
C LYS A 806 41.72 -16.42 12.42
N GLY A 807 42.03 -17.71 12.57
CA GLY A 807 42.65 -18.32 13.74
C GLY A 807 43.30 -19.62 13.30
#